data_AF-A0A9D9LTM8-F1
#
_entry.id   AF-A0A9D9LTM8-F1
#
_cell.length_a   1.000
_cell.length_b   1.000
_cell.length_c   1.000
_cell.angle_alpha   90.00
_cell.angle_beta   90.00
_cell.angle_gamma   90.00
#
_symmetry.space_group_name_H-M   'P 1'
#
loop_
_entity.id
_entity.type
_entity.pdbx_description
1 polymer ?
#
loop_
_entity_poly.entity_id
_entity_poly.type
_entity_poly.pdbx_seq_one_letter_code
_entity_poly.pdbx_strand_id
1 'polypeptide(L)'
;MKKTLPNFFHRLRLESQSVINIGFLGDNFTSVKEMRINYAYFGISDEKISKTVFSLTMPDKMTEHLREQADDWFALYGDKAYDIANAIYNKKIDILIALSDGKLVREILSYRPAPIQVAAGAAISLKDAFDKNNAPYVDVYFGDDYIVASEGIETVKFNSAFCYLPFFGDVAVKPKEHSEVIFGAIYNESDKRLPMWKNFYEILKSVPNSKLRLFSECFNDEKNIIVAKKRLAWANISEDKIETCRIKDSDDFAYLSAADVLLDAYPNGENVLLLDALYMGVPVVSMTSAARSVLSAAGLSELAATDDASYVNAAAAVGNDAELREALKSGLRKIVESSPLMNKNDCLNTFKSAVFALFDYLVSLKENVPTDEEVKVLWNIFENESEEDVNKYALMDRILLSRPTDPDMLNYIAVMIARDDAEHIKEALKYLPENSLTEKFCSLALANQEKNWDVAEKLALELKNAKTENTEEDNIISTALHILADVYKATGRFKESAEEYLESAKRTPEKTKSNTYERYSNYLLMLHYTDATPKEMYEAAKGYADLFVNIPRFTHYKRRRGKIRVGYISADFRNHVVSNFASAFFQARNKDKFETFAYMTKSEDSNTVIFKNIADNYRNLRLMKYDECAKTIYNDKIDILVDLGGHTGENPLPILARKPAPVQVSGIGYFSTTGLPEVDYFIVDEHTAPVGEDAFFTEKLIRLKHSHFCLTHTKTRPQILQPVSFERNGCITFGSMNKTDKATDKVMEVWKRILDRVPNSRLFLKYGIYDDPWRLKAEKERMERIGFDLSRVYFEGFTNLYLNRYNDMDI
;
A
#
# COMPACT_ATOMS: atom_id res chain seq x y z
N MET A 1 35.48 14.94 -19.02
CA MET A 1 34.72 16.14 -19.40
C MET A 1 34.32 16.90 -18.14
N LYS A 2 35.10 17.92 -17.75
CA LYS A 2 34.97 18.66 -16.47
C LYS A 2 35.06 20.20 -16.70
N LYS A 3 34.61 20.68 -17.86
CA LYS A 3 34.68 22.11 -18.25
C LYS A 3 33.55 22.48 -19.20
N THR A 4 32.37 22.82 -18.66
CA THR A 4 31.45 23.76 -19.31
C THR A 4 30.44 24.30 -18.29
N LEU A 5 30.51 25.63 -18.08
CA LEU A 5 29.50 26.56 -17.53
C LEU A 5 29.47 26.88 -16.01
N PRO A 6 30.22 27.91 -15.59
CA PRO A 6 30.00 28.74 -14.40
C PRO A 6 29.20 30.01 -14.74
N ASN A 7 28.21 30.41 -13.91
CA ASN A 7 27.85 31.81 -13.59
C ASN A 7 26.54 31.95 -12.78
N PHE A 8 26.42 33.08 -12.08
CA PHE A 8 25.33 33.63 -11.25
C PHE A 8 25.44 33.31 -9.74
N PHE A 9 25.79 34.23 -8.82
CA PHE A 9 25.41 35.65 -8.69
C PHE A 9 26.47 36.54 -7.99
N HIS A 10 26.58 37.79 -8.45
CA HIS A 10 27.22 38.92 -7.76
C HIS A 10 26.18 39.80 -7.03
N ARG A 11 26.65 40.51 -6.00
CA ARG A 11 25.94 41.41 -5.06
C ARG A 11 25.26 42.62 -5.72
N LEU A 12 24.12 43.04 -5.16
CA LEU A 12 23.55 44.39 -5.28
C LEU A 12 23.25 44.96 -3.87
N ARG A 13 23.58 46.24 -3.68
CA ARG A 13 23.28 47.09 -2.51
C ARG A 13 22.54 48.32 -3.07
N LEU A 14 21.43 48.72 -2.45
CA LEU A 14 20.65 49.92 -2.80
C LEU A 14 20.60 50.89 -1.62
N GLU A 15 20.70 52.20 -1.90
CA GLU A 15 20.46 53.31 -0.98
C GLU A 15 19.12 54.03 -1.31
N SER A 16 18.40 54.36 -0.23
CA SER A 16 17.34 55.40 -0.06
C SER A 16 15.87 55.18 -0.48
N GLN A 17 15.02 55.27 0.57
CA GLN A 17 13.61 55.71 0.75
C GLN A 17 12.42 55.10 -0.04
N SER A 18 11.64 54.32 0.73
CA SER A 18 10.15 54.23 0.82
C SER A 18 9.35 53.35 -0.17
N VAL A 19 8.58 52.43 0.44
CA VAL A 19 7.73 51.34 -0.11
C VAL A 19 8.49 50.08 -0.53
N ILE A 20 8.42 49.04 0.32
CA ILE A 20 8.88 47.69 -0.01
C ILE A 20 7.66 46.91 -0.50
N ASN A 21 7.53 46.75 -1.83
CA ASN A 21 6.69 45.71 -2.41
C ASN A 21 7.50 44.42 -2.42
N ILE A 22 7.14 43.44 -1.59
CA ILE A 22 7.65 42.07 -1.71
C ILE A 22 6.76 41.35 -2.72
N GLY A 23 7.09 41.48 -4.00
CA GLY A 23 6.56 40.61 -5.05
C GLY A 23 7.36 39.31 -5.07
N PHE A 24 6.70 38.18 -4.84
CA PHE A 24 7.33 36.87 -5.01
C PHE A 24 7.47 36.58 -6.51
N LEU A 25 8.71 36.55 -7.01
CA LEU A 25 9.05 36.03 -8.34
C LEU A 25 9.68 34.65 -8.15
N GLY A 26 8.87 33.59 -8.28
CA GLY A 26 9.33 32.19 -8.32
C GLY A 26 8.31 31.19 -7.78
N ASP A 27 7.96 30.20 -8.59
CA ASP A 27 6.90 29.19 -8.34
C ASP A 27 7.30 27.99 -7.46
N ASN A 28 8.39 28.05 -6.70
CA ASN A 28 8.98 26.87 -6.03
C ASN A 28 9.04 26.98 -4.49
N PHE A 29 7.89 27.09 -3.83
CA PHE A 29 7.77 26.86 -2.38
C PHE A 29 6.61 25.89 -2.11
N THR A 30 6.87 24.79 -1.39
CA THR A 30 5.91 23.68 -1.17
C THR A 30 5.61 23.39 0.30
N SER A 31 6.06 24.21 1.28
CA SER A 31 5.62 24.07 2.67
C SER A 31 5.71 25.35 3.51
N VAL A 32 4.88 25.45 4.55
CA VAL A 32 4.87 26.55 5.56
C VAL A 32 6.21 26.67 6.30
N LYS A 33 7.06 25.63 6.31
CA LYS A 33 8.38 25.64 6.97
C LYS A 33 9.39 26.61 6.35
N GLU A 34 9.23 27.00 5.09
CA GLU A 34 10.15 27.91 4.38
C GLU A 34 9.80 29.40 4.58
N MET A 35 8.67 29.70 5.23
CA MET A 35 8.24 31.05 5.57
C MET A 35 8.87 31.53 6.89
N ARG A 36 10.20 31.42 7.03
CA ARG A 36 10.93 32.24 8.00
C ARG A 36 11.37 33.51 7.30
N ILE A 37 10.58 34.57 7.46
CA ILE A 37 11.05 35.94 7.23
C ILE A 37 12.29 36.11 8.10
N ASN A 38 13.46 36.12 7.47
CA ASN A 38 14.73 36.42 8.11
C ASN A 38 14.76 37.92 8.42
N TYR A 39 14.19 38.31 9.56
CA TYR A 39 14.24 39.69 10.07
C TYR A 39 15.66 40.20 10.33
N ALA A 40 16.68 39.33 10.23
CA ALA A 40 18.08 39.66 10.42
C ALA A 40 18.75 40.34 9.20
N TYR A 41 18.13 40.36 8.00
CA TYR A 41 18.83 40.82 6.78
C TYR A 41 18.57 42.29 6.37
N PHE A 42 17.66 43.02 7.03
CA PHE A 42 17.31 44.40 6.64
C PHE A 42 17.53 45.48 7.70
N GLY A 43 18.07 45.15 8.88
CA GLY A 43 18.50 46.15 9.87
C GLY A 43 17.41 47.14 10.31
N ILE A 44 16.17 46.69 10.48
CA ILE A 44 15.05 47.51 10.96
C ILE A 44 14.87 47.21 12.46
N SER A 45 14.92 48.25 13.30
CA SER A 45 14.70 48.13 14.75
C SER A 45 13.22 48.08 15.14
N ASP A 46 12.94 47.43 16.27
CA ASP A 46 11.59 47.09 16.78
C ASP A 46 10.61 48.27 16.92
N GLU A 47 11.09 49.50 17.09
CA GLU A 47 10.22 50.69 17.24
C GLU A 47 9.47 51.08 15.95
N LYS A 48 9.92 50.67 14.76
CA LYS A 48 9.29 51.04 13.47
C LYS A 48 8.18 50.08 13.01
N ILE A 49 7.97 48.97 13.71
CA ILE A 49 6.96 47.95 13.32
C ILE A 49 5.53 48.47 13.57
N SER A 50 5.36 49.41 14.50
CA SER A 50 4.04 49.89 14.95
C SER A 50 3.22 50.71 13.94
N LYS A 51 3.75 51.01 12.73
CA LYS A 51 3.07 51.87 11.75
C LYS A 51 3.06 51.36 10.30
N THR A 52 3.40 50.10 10.05
CA THR A 52 3.36 49.54 8.68
C THR A 52 2.19 48.56 8.56
N VAL A 53 1.22 48.89 7.72
CA VAL A 53 0.14 47.96 7.33
C VAL A 53 0.73 46.97 6.34
N PHE A 54 0.70 45.68 6.68
CA PHE A 54 1.06 44.61 5.76
C PHE A 54 -0.21 44.03 5.15
N SER A 55 -0.37 44.09 3.82
CA SER A 55 -1.35 43.25 3.13
C SER A 55 -0.69 41.95 2.72
N LEU A 56 -1.14 40.83 3.29
CA LEU A 56 -0.70 39.50 2.88
C LEU A 56 -1.64 38.99 1.79
N THR A 57 -1.11 38.83 0.58
CA THR A 57 -1.79 38.10 -0.50
C THR A 57 -1.23 36.68 -0.51
N MET A 58 -2.03 35.70 -0.09
CA MET A 58 -1.59 34.29 -0.04
C MET A 58 -1.73 33.60 -1.41
N PRO A 59 -0.79 32.70 -1.79
CA PRO A 59 -0.91 31.89 -3.01
C PRO A 59 -2.02 30.83 -2.91
N ASP A 60 -2.65 30.51 -4.04
CA ASP A 60 -3.81 29.60 -4.12
C ASP A 60 -3.50 28.17 -3.59
N LYS A 61 -2.29 27.65 -3.82
CA LYS A 61 -1.83 26.33 -3.32
C LYS A 61 -1.81 26.22 -1.79
N MET A 62 -1.54 27.33 -1.09
CA MET A 62 -1.51 27.35 0.38
C MET A 62 -2.92 27.43 0.97
N THR A 63 -3.86 28.01 0.19
CA THR A 63 -5.29 28.01 0.49
C THR A 63 -5.90 26.61 0.29
N GLU A 64 -5.39 25.82 -0.66
CA GLU A 64 -5.75 24.41 -0.85
C GLU A 64 -5.27 23.51 0.30
N HIS A 65 -4.06 23.72 0.82
CA HIS A 65 -3.57 22.92 1.96
C HIS A 65 -4.33 23.19 3.28
N LEU A 66 -4.77 24.44 3.48
CA LEU A 66 -5.67 24.79 4.59
C LEU A 66 -7.11 24.30 4.36
N ARG A 67 -7.53 24.07 3.11
CA ARG A 67 -8.82 23.43 2.78
C ARG A 67 -8.82 21.94 3.13
N GLU A 68 -7.73 21.23 2.89
CA GLU A 68 -7.60 19.79 3.18
C GLU A 68 -7.75 19.47 4.67
N GLN A 69 -7.37 20.39 5.56
CA GLN A 69 -7.47 20.20 7.02
C GLN A 69 -8.81 20.67 7.63
N ALA A 70 -9.69 21.31 6.85
CA ALA A 70 -10.95 21.88 7.35
C ALA A 70 -11.99 20.80 7.70
N ASP A 71 -11.95 19.66 7.03
CA ASP A 71 -12.86 18.53 7.25
C ASP A 71 -12.49 17.75 8.53
N ASP A 72 -11.20 17.71 8.89
CA ASP A 72 -10.72 17.17 10.16
C ASP A 72 -11.16 18.04 11.35
N TRP A 73 -11.33 19.35 11.15
CA TRP A 73 -11.84 20.26 12.18
C TRP A 73 -13.36 20.14 12.37
N PHE A 74 -14.10 19.81 11.31
CA PHE A 74 -15.55 19.59 11.38
C PHE A 74 -15.90 18.34 12.20
N ALA A 75 -15.13 17.25 12.03
CA ALA A 75 -15.29 15.99 12.75
C ALA A 75 -15.05 16.11 14.28
N LEU A 76 -14.39 17.19 14.72
CA LEU A 76 -13.99 17.39 16.11
C LEU A 76 -14.80 18.45 16.88
N TYR A 77 -15.44 19.44 16.21
CA TYR A 77 -16.04 20.60 16.89
C TYR A 77 -17.45 21.03 16.46
N GLY A 78 -18.06 20.40 15.45
CA GLY A 78 -19.43 20.71 15.00
C GLY A 78 -19.65 22.17 14.54
N ASP A 79 -20.89 22.65 14.62
CA ASP A 79 -21.42 23.82 13.89
C ASP A 79 -20.67 25.16 14.04
N LYS A 80 -19.84 25.34 15.08
CA LYS A 80 -19.08 26.60 15.26
C LYS A 80 -17.80 26.68 14.41
N ALA A 81 -17.27 25.55 13.95
CA ALA A 81 -16.16 25.52 12.98
C ALA A 81 -16.62 25.99 11.59
N TYR A 82 -17.93 25.87 11.34
CA TYR A 82 -18.56 26.21 10.07
C TYR A 82 -18.55 27.71 9.76
N ASP A 83 -18.67 28.58 10.76
CA ASP A 83 -18.63 30.04 10.59
C ASP A 83 -17.23 30.59 10.32
N ILE A 84 -16.19 29.94 10.88
CA ILE A 84 -14.78 30.30 10.69
C ILE A 84 -14.28 29.80 9.33
N ALA A 85 -14.64 28.57 8.97
CA ALA A 85 -14.39 28.02 7.64
C ALA A 85 -15.07 28.87 6.56
N ASN A 86 -16.32 29.33 6.78
CA ASN A 86 -17.03 30.23 5.87
C ASN A 86 -16.40 31.62 5.73
N ALA A 87 -15.79 32.17 6.79
CA ALA A 87 -15.07 33.44 6.71
C ALA A 87 -13.80 33.34 5.85
N ILE A 88 -13.09 32.21 5.94
CA ILE A 88 -11.93 31.87 5.12
C ILE A 88 -12.37 31.54 3.68
N TYR A 89 -13.49 30.83 3.50
CA TYR A 89 -14.06 30.44 2.21
C TYR A 89 -14.46 31.63 1.33
N ASN A 90 -14.86 32.76 1.94
CA ASN A 90 -15.42 33.92 1.25
C ASN A 90 -14.43 35.08 1.00
N LYS A 91 -13.12 34.90 1.24
CA LYS A 91 -12.04 35.90 1.04
C LYS A 91 -12.32 37.29 1.66
N LYS A 92 -13.14 37.40 2.70
CA LYS A 92 -13.37 38.66 3.44
C LYS A 92 -12.35 38.78 4.57
N ILE A 93 -11.16 39.30 4.24
CA ILE A 93 -10.13 39.59 5.25
C ILE A 93 -10.04 41.11 5.39
N ASP A 94 -10.87 41.64 6.28
CA ASP A 94 -10.58 42.89 7.00
C ASP A 94 -10.65 42.58 8.49
N ILE A 95 -9.60 42.97 9.19
CA ILE A 95 -9.20 42.53 10.53
C ILE A 95 -10.29 42.80 11.60
N LEU A 96 -10.60 41.80 12.41
CA LEU A 96 -11.28 41.97 13.72
C LEU A 96 -10.34 41.53 14.86
N ILE A 97 -9.25 42.27 15.03
CA ILE A 97 -8.59 42.45 16.33
C ILE A 97 -9.02 43.82 16.81
N ALA A 98 -10.13 43.88 17.56
CA ALA A 98 -10.45 44.89 18.57
C ALA A 98 -11.96 44.98 18.80
N LEU A 99 -12.54 44.05 19.57
CA LEU A 99 -13.64 44.38 20.48
C LEU A 99 -13.54 43.49 21.73
N SER A 100 -13.49 44.18 22.87
CA SER A 100 -13.62 43.72 24.27
C SER A 100 -14.49 42.48 24.46
N ASP A 101 -14.23 41.54 25.36
CA ASP A 101 -13.45 41.54 26.59
C ASP A 101 -12.76 40.17 26.67
N GLY A 102 -11.56 40.12 27.23
CA GLY A 102 -10.57 39.02 27.17
C GLY A 102 -10.98 37.66 27.76
N LYS A 103 -12.27 37.39 27.91
CA LYS A 103 -12.86 36.14 28.42
C LYS A 103 -13.39 35.21 27.33
N LEU A 104 -13.99 35.74 26.25
CA LEU A 104 -14.56 34.88 25.19
C LEU A 104 -13.51 34.37 24.21
N VAL A 105 -12.50 35.20 23.89
CA VAL A 105 -11.29 34.74 23.19
C VAL A 105 -10.48 33.78 24.06
N ARG A 106 -10.51 33.93 25.39
CA ARG A 106 -9.91 32.95 26.31
C ARG A 106 -10.72 31.66 26.40
N GLU A 107 -12.05 31.67 26.39
CA GLU A 107 -12.86 30.43 26.38
C GLU A 107 -12.82 29.68 25.04
N ILE A 108 -12.76 30.40 23.91
CA ILE A 108 -12.64 29.80 22.57
C ILE A 108 -11.21 29.32 22.29
N LEU A 109 -10.18 30.03 22.79
CA LEU A 109 -8.78 29.57 22.71
C LEU A 109 -8.38 28.60 23.85
N SER A 110 -9.27 28.26 24.79
CA SER A 110 -8.94 27.36 25.93
C SER A 110 -9.55 25.97 25.87
N TYR A 111 -10.10 25.53 24.74
CA TYR A 111 -10.52 24.12 24.60
C TYR A 111 -10.07 23.44 23.31
N ARG A 112 -8.83 23.69 22.91
CA ARG A 112 -7.82 22.62 22.85
C ARG A 112 -6.44 23.25 23.01
N PRO A 113 -5.56 22.67 23.83
CA PRO A 113 -4.18 23.10 23.90
C PRO A 113 -3.53 23.07 22.51
N ALA A 114 -2.63 24.01 22.24
CA ALA A 114 -1.90 24.04 20.98
C ALA A 114 -1.27 22.66 20.70
N PRO A 115 -1.55 22.03 19.55
CA PRO A 115 -1.06 20.70 19.25
C PRO A 115 0.47 20.72 19.19
N ILE A 116 1.08 19.77 19.89
CA ILE A 116 2.53 19.74 20.00
C ILE A 116 3.07 18.87 18.87
N GLN A 117 3.77 19.51 17.95
CA GLN A 117 4.34 18.85 16.77
C GLN A 117 5.72 18.27 17.10
N VAL A 118 5.89 16.98 16.84
CA VAL A 118 7.04 16.20 17.31
C VAL A 118 7.79 15.64 16.12
N ALA A 119 9.10 15.86 16.08
CA ALA A 119 9.96 15.26 15.06
C ALA A 119 10.24 13.77 15.36
N ALA A 120 10.55 12.99 14.31
CA ALA A 120 11.10 11.63 14.40
C ALA A 120 12.09 11.47 15.57
N GLY A 121 11.74 10.64 16.57
CA GLY A 121 12.58 10.34 17.73
C GLY A 121 12.62 11.39 18.86
N ALA A 122 11.78 12.44 18.83
CA ALA A 122 11.71 13.45 19.90
C ALA A 122 10.73 13.03 21.03
N ALA A 123 11.16 13.19 22.29
CA ALA A 123 10.35 12.95 23.49
C ALA A 123 9.87 14.29 24.07
N ILE A 124 8.58 14.40 24.38
CA ILE A 124 8.01 15.62 24.98
C ILE A 124 7.44 15.30 26.36
N SER A 125 7.82 16.11 27.36
CA SER A 125 7.20 16.15 28.70
C SER A 125 5.82 16.77 28.57
N LEU A 126 4.79 15.97 28.84
CA LEU A 126 3.40 16.42 28.76
C LEU A 126 2.97 17.17 30.03
N LYS A 127 3.72 17.06 31.14
CA LYS A 127 3.42 17.78 32.39
C LYS A 127 3.50 19.30 32.21
N ASP A 128 4.54 19.79 31.55
CA ASP A 128 4.67 21.22 31.19
C ASP A 128 3.66 21.66 30.13
N ALA A 129 3.16 20.73 29.29
CA ALA A 129 2.14 20.99 28.29
C ALA A 129 0.73 21.04 28.88
N PHE A 130 0.42 20.21 29.88
CA PHE A 130 -0.80 20.27 30.66
C PHE A 130 -0.81 21.52 31.55
N ASP A 131 0.30 21.84 32.23
CA ASP A 131 0.42 23.01 33.10
C ASP A 131 0.41 24.34 32.30
N LYS A 132 1.00 24.40 31.10
CA LYS A 132 0.95 25.60 30.24
C LYS A 132 -0.39 25.82 29.56
N ASN A 133 -1.13 24.75 29.26
CA ASN A 133 -2.38 24.86 28.52
C ASN A 133 -3.65 24.65 29.36
N ASN A 134 -3.51 24.28 30.64
CA ASN A 134 -4.58 24.16 31.64
C ASN A 134 -5.81 23.36 31.15
N ALA A 135 -5.58 22.21 30.51
CA ALA A 135 -6.59 21.35 29.90
C ALA A 135 -6.35 19.85 30.23
N PRO A 136 -7.39 19.02 30.41
CA PRO A 136 -7.25 17.63 30.85
C PRO A 136 -6.77 16.67 29.75
N TYR A 137 -6.47 17.17 28.54
CA TYR A 137 -5.94 16.40 27.40
C TYR A 137 -5.18 17.32 26.42
N VAL A 138 -4.18 16.78 25.71
CA VAL A 138 -3.29 17.47 24.75
C VAL A 138 -3.09 16.60 23.50
N ASP A 139 -3.19 17.21 22.30
CA ASP A 139 -2.98 16.53 21.02
C ASP A 139 -1.49 16.58 20.61
N VAL A 140 -0.94 15.43 20.20
CA VAL A 140 0.49 15.27 19.87
C VAL A 140 0.63 14.62 18.49
N TYR A 141 1.32 15.30 17.57
CA TYR A 141 1.38 14.95 16.14
C TYR A 141 2.78 14.49 15.69
N PHE A 142 2.84 13.45 14.86
CA PHE A 142 4.05 12.85 14.31
C PHE A 142 3.90 12.47 12.82
N GLY A 143 4.55 13.20 11.92
CA GLY A 143 4.32 13.01 10.48
C GLY A 143 2.84 13.26 10.16
N ASP A 144 2.18 12.28 9.55
CA ASP A 144 0.74 12.31 9.24
C ASP A 144 -0.14 11.59 10.31
N ASP A 145 0.49 11.04 11.37
CA ASP A 145 -0.18 10.33 12.47
C ASP A 145 -0.30 11.20 13.74
N TYR A 146 -1.27 10.94 14.62
CA TYR A 146 -1.45 11.66 15.89
C TYR A 146 -2.05 10.80 17.03
N ILE A 147 -1.82 11.22 18.28
CA ILE A 147 -2.52 10.68 19.48
C ILE A 147 -2.98 11.80 20.42
N VAL A 148 -4.08 11.53 21.12
CA VAL A 148 -4.68 12.39 22.14
C VAL A 148 -4.28 11.87 23.51
N ALA A 149 -3.46 12.63 24.25
CA ALA A 149 -2.99 12.25 25.58
C ALA A 149 -3.85 12.91 26.67
N SER A 150 -4.25 12.18 27.71
CA SER A 150 -5.05 12.69 28.84
C SER A 150 -4.20 12.89 30.11
N GLU A 151 -4.71 13.70 31.04
CA GLU A 151 -4.07 14.03 32.31
C GLU A 151 -3.69 12.74 33.08
N GLY A 152 -2.40 12.54 33.34
CA GLY A 152 -1.84 11.33 33.96
C GLY A 152 -0.82 10.54 33.10
N ILE A 153 -0.54 11.02 31.88
CA ILE A 153 0.55 10.55 31.00
C ILE A 153 1.68 11.61 31.05
N GLU A 154 2.89 11.23 31.47
CA GLU A 154 3.97 12.21 31.69
C GLU A 154 4.82 12.50 30.43
N THR A 155 4.93 11.56 29.47
CA THR A 155 5.75 11.69 28.23
C THR A 155 5.25 10.77 27.08
N VAL A 156 5.50 11.14 25.81
CA VAL A 156 5.15 10.40 24.56
C VAL A 156 6.30 10.53 23.51
N LYS A 157 6.61 9.50 22.69
CA LYS A 157 7.85 9.45 21.83
C LYS A 157 7.88 8.45 20.63
N PHE A 158 7.45 8.82 19.41
CA PHE A 158 7.22 7.87 18.31
C PHE A 158 8.44 7.54 17.41
N ASN A 159 8.44 6.34 16.78
CA ASN A 159 9.48 5.87 15.85
C ASN A 159 8.94 5.13 14.59
N SER A 160 9.67 5.14 13.45
CA SER A 160 9.23 4.64 12.12
C SER A 160 10.09 3.49 11.52
N ALA A 161 9.48 2.43 10.94
CA ALA A 161 9.86 1.68 9.69
C ALA A 161 9.33 0.22 9.64
N PHE A 162 8.88 -0.27 8.47
CA PHE A 162 8.31 -1.63 8.25
C PHE A 162 9.36 -2.72 7.91
N CYS A 163 9.25 -3.90 8.54
CA CYS A 163 9.30 -5.25 7.92
C CYS A 163 9.00 -6.30 9.01
N TYR A 164 7.79 -6.88 8.99
CA TYR A 164 7.20 -7.71 10.06
C TYR A 164 7.33 -7.09 11.46
N LEU A 165 6.29 -6.36 11.90
CA LEU A 165 5.88 -6.13 13.29
C LEU A 165 4.69 -5.15 13.24
N PRO A 166 3.55 -5.44 13.88
CA PRO A 166 2.35 -4.61 13.77
C PRO A 166 2.45 -3.34 14.64
N PHE A 167 1.51 -2.44 14.40
CA PHE A 167 1.13 -1.27 15.21
C PHE A 167 1.68 -1.24 16.65
N PHE A 168 2.69 -0.40 16.91
CA PHE A 168 2.99 0.08 18.26
C PHE A 168 3.03 1.60 18.25
N GLY A 169 1.90 2.23 18.60
CA GLY A 169 1.93 3.57 19.18
C GLY A 169 2.63 3.49 20.53
N ASP A 170 3.25 4.58 20.98
CA ASP A 170 3.94 4.59 22.27
C ASP A 170 3.03 4.20 23.42
N VAL A 171 3.23 2.98 23.92
CA VAL A 171 2.80 2.65 25.27
C VAL A 171 3.79 3.36 26.20
N ALA A 172 3.40 4.52 26.73
CA ALA A 172 4.08 5.13 27.86
C ALA A 172 4.02 4.14 29.02
N VAL A 173 5.13 3.44 29.26
CA VAL A 173 5.29 2.57 30.42
C VAL A 173 5.42 3.49 31.62
N LYS A 174 4.33 3.67 32.38
CA LYS A 174 4.40 4.40 33.65
C LYS A 174 5.57 3.84 34.46
N PRO A 175 6.46 4.69 35.03
CA PRO A 175 7.47 4.22 35.95
C PRO A 175 6.75 3.46 37.06
N LYS A 176 7.07 2.17 37.19
CA LYS A 176 6.54 1.35 38.26
C LYS A 176 7.05 1.93 39.57
N GLU A 177 6.14 2.26 40.48
CA GLU A 177 6.43 2.50 41.90
C GLU A 177 6.84 1.19 42.61
N HIS A 178 7.74 0.40 42.01
CA HIS A 178 8.35 -0.73 42.70
C HIS A 178 9.69 -0.26 43.23
N SER A 179 9.86 -0.35 44.54
CA SER A 179 11.15 -0.15 45.18
C SER A 179 12.18 -1.22 44.76
N GLU A 180 11.76 -2.31 44.12
CA GLU A 180 12.56 -3.48 43.76
C GLU A 180 12.90 -3.52 42.26
N VAL A 181 14.10 -4.00 41.91
CA VAL A 181 14.54 -4.21 40.52
C VAL A 181 13.96 -5.51 39.95
N ILE A 182 13.31 -5.44 38.80
CA ILE A 182 12.69 -6.60 38.15
C ILE A 182 13.60 -7.12 37.03
N PHE A 183 14.21 -8.29 37.25
CA PHE A 183 14.85 -9.06 36.19
C PHE A 183 13.78 -9.87 35.44
N GLY A 184 13.62 -9.65 34.14
CA GLY A 184 12.73 -10.41 33.29
C GLY A 184 13.41 -11.60 32.64
N ALA A 185 12.73 -12.73 32.50
CA ALA A 185 13.22 -13.84 31.68
C ALA A 185 12.05 -14.55 30.98
N ILE A 186 12.24 -14.94 29.72
CA ILE A 186 11.26 -15.77 29.02
C ILE A 186 11.39 -17.21 29.52
N TYR A 187 10.26 -17.79 29.91
CA TYR A 187 10.20 -19.15 30.42
C TYR A 187 9.60 -20.08 29.37
N ASN A 188 10.30 -21.18 29.12
CA ASN A 188 9.82 -22.27 28.28
C ASN A 188 9.67 -23.55 29.14
N GLU A 189 8.55 -24.24 29.02
CA GLU A 189 8.26 -25.46 29.81
C GLU A 189 9.28 -26.59 29.59
N SER A 190 9.91 -26.63 28.41
CA SER A 190 10.95 -27.59 28.05
C SER A 190 12.31 -27.29 28.69
N ASP A 191 12.47 -26.09 29.27
CA ASP A 191 13.74 -25.61 29.81
C ASP A 191 14.09 -26.24 31.18
N LYS A 192 15.01 -27.21 31.16
CA LYS A 192 15.48 -27.96 32.35
C LYS A 192 16.88 -27.52 32.82
N ARG A 193 17.37 -26.34 32.40
CA ARG A 193 18.79 -25.97 32.48
C ARG A 193 19.20 -25.35 33.84
N LEU A 194 19.64 -26.19 34.78
CA LEU A 194 20.09 -25.76 36.12
C LEU A 194 21.21 -24.69 36.15
N PRO A 195 22.23 -24.68 35.27
CA PRO A 195 23.30 -23.67 35.32
C PRO A 195 22.83 -22.23 35.11
N MET A 196 21.90 -22.00 34.18
CA MET A 196 21.32 -20.67 33.93
C MET A 196 20.55 -20.17 35.16
N TRP A 197 19.74 -21.05 35.77
CA TRP A 197 19.01 -20.71 36.99
C TRP A 197 19.94 -20.38 38.17
N LYS A 198 21.11 -21.00 38.26
CA LYS A 198 22.14 -20.64 39.25
C LYS A 198 22.72 -19.25 38.99
N ASN A 199 22.90 -18.85 37.74
CA ASN A 199 23.31 -17.48 37.42
C ASN A 199 22.22 -16.47 37.80
N PHE A 200 20.95 -16.79 37.57
CA PHE A 200 19.85 -15.93 38.02
C PHE A 200 19.84 -15.79 39.55
N TYR A 201 20.11 -16.89 40.28
CA TYR A 201 20.29 -16.83 41.73
C TYR A 201 21.45 -15.92 42.16
N GLU A 202 22.64 -16.05 41.54
CA GLU A 202 23.78 -15.19 41.89
C GLU A 202 23.52 -13.71 41.52
N ILE A 203 22.75 -13.43 40.46
CA ILE A 203 22.30 -12.07 40.11
C ILE A 203 21.37 -11.53 41.21
N LEU A 204 20.33 -12.26 41.60
CA LEU A 204 19.38 -11.84 42.64
C LEU A 204 20.06 -11.66 44.01
N LYS A 205 21.08 -12.47 44.30
CA LYS A 205 21.90 -12.33 45.50
C LYS A 205 22.81 -11.09 45.46
N SER A 206 23.35 -10.77 44.28
CA SER A 206 24.19 -9.59 44.05
C SER A 206 23.38 -8.30 43.96
N VAL A 207 22.06 -8.39 43.77
CA VAL A 207 21.10 -7.28 43.76
C VAL A 207 19.98 -7.57 44.77
N PRO A 208 20.21 -7.42 46.09
CA PRO A 208 19.31 -7.98 47.12
C PRO A 208 17.86 -7.48 47.05
N ASN A 209 17.67 -6.25 46.56
CA ASN A 209 16.38 -5.60 46.38
C ASN A 209 15.84 -5.82 44.96
N SER A 210 15.80 -7.08 44.52
CA SER A 210 15.31 -7.47 43.19
C SER A 210 14.38 -8.69 43.22
N LYS A 211 13.66 -8.89 42.11
CA LYS A 211 12.82 -10.05 41.82
C LYS A 211 13.05 -10.55 40.40
N LEU A 212 12.76 -11.83 40.17
CA LEU A 212 12.76 -12.47 38.86
C LEU A 212 11.32 -12.64 38.37
N ARG A 213 10.99 -12.01 37.24
CA ARG A 213 9.71 -12.15 36.57
C ARG A 213 9.84 -13.04 35.34
N LEU A 214 9.14 -14.17 35.36
CA LEU A 214 9.07 -15.11 34.25
C LEU A 214 7.89 -14.76 33.32
N PHE A 215 8.14 -14.70 32.02
CA PHE A 215 7.12 -14.48 30.99
C PHE A 215 6.92 -15.76 30.19
N SER A 216 5.68 -16.24 30.05
CA SER A 216 5.37 -17.41 29.21
C SER A 216 3.91 -17.49 28.83
N GLU A 217 3.62 -17.99 27.63
CA GLU A 217 2.28 -18.40 27.20
C GLU A 217 1.77 -19.61 28.01
N CYS A 218 2.68 -20.50 28.44
CA CYS A 218 2.29 -21.73 29.13
C CYS A 218 1.77 -21.50 30.57
N PHE A 219 1.91 -20.28 31.10
CA PHE A 219 1.37 -19.87 32.41
C PHE A 219 -0.15 -19.66 32.42
N ASN A 220 -0.83 -19.90 31.28
CA ASN A 220 -2.27 -20.10 31.25
C ASN A 220 -2.71 -21.34 32.05
N ASP A 221 -1.83 -22.34 32.23
CA ASP A 221 -2.05 -23.50 33.11
C ASP A 221 -1.31 -23.30 34.45
N GLU A 222 -2.05 -23.32 35.57
CA GLU A 222 -1.48 -23.20 36.92
C GLU A 222 -0.46 -24.31 37.25
N LYS A 223 -0.55 -25.48 36.62
CA LYS A 223 0.44 -26.56 36.79
C LYS A 223 1.83 -26.11 36.33
N ASN A 224 1.92 -25.34 35.25
CA ASN A 224 3.18 -24.87 34.71
C ASN A 224 3.82 -23.79 35.60
N ILE A 225 3.00 -22.97 36.27
CA ILE A 225 3.47 -22.03 37.30
C ILE A 225 4.10 -22.79 38.48
N ILE A 226 3.44 -23.85 38.97
CA ILE A 226 3.95 -24.68 40.07
C ILE A 226 5.27 -25.36 39.66
N VAL A 227 5.36 -25.87 38.43
CA VAL A 227 6.58 -26.50 37.90
C VAL A 227 7.73 -25.48 37.81
N ALA A 228 7.48 -24.27 37.31
CA ALA A 228 8.49 -23.22 37.22
C ALA A 228 9.04 -22.83 38.60
N LYS A 229 8.16 -22.61 39.60
CA LYS A 229 8.55 -22.31 40.98
C LYS A 229 9.39 -23.42 41.61
N LYS A 230 9.01 -24.69 41.41
CA LYS A 230 9.80 -25.84 41.89
C LYS A 230 11.19 -25.91 41.26
N ARG A 231 11.32 -25.58 39.97
CA ARG A 231 12.63 -25.56 39.28
C ARG A 231 13.53 -24.45 39.81
N LEU A 232 12.99 -23.27 40.06
CA LEU A 232 13.74 -22.15 40.63
C LEU A 232 14.14 -22.40 42.10
N ALA A 233 13.32 -23.11 42.86
CA ALA A 233 13.69 -23.57 44.20
C ALA A 233 14.92 -24.51 44.20
N TRP A 234 15.11 -25.33 43.16
CA TRP A 234 16.34 -26.15 43.01
C TRP A 234 17.60 -25.31 42.76
N ALA A 235 17.45 -24.08 42.27
CA ALA A 235 18.53 -23.11 42.14
C ALA A 235 18.68 -22.22 43.39
N ASN A 236 17.98 -22.53 44.49
CA ASN A 236 17.93 -21.75 45.73
C ASN A 236 17.28 -20.36 45.60
N ILE A 237 16.47 -20.12 44.56
CA ILE A 237 15.68 -18.89 44.47
C ILE A 237 14.38 -19.10 45.27
N SER A 238 14.17 -18.26 46.27
CA SER A 238 12.99 -18.33 47.13
C SER A 238 11.72 -17.88 46.41
N GLU A 239 10.56 -18.42 46.80
CA GLU A 239 9.31 -18.18 46.06
C GLU A 239 8.85 -16.72 46.12
N ASP A 240 9.19 -15.98 47.18
CA ASP A 240 8.95 -14.55 47.33
C ASP A 240 9.74 -13.68 46.33
N LYS A 241 10.79 -14.24 45.73
CA LYS A 241 11.61 -13.59 44.70
C LYS A 241 11.10 -13.84 43.27
N ILE A 242 10.01 -14.59 43.10
CA ILE A 242 9.54 -15.05 41.78
C ILE A 242 8.16 -14.48 41.47
N GLU A 243 8.05 -13.84 40.30
CA GLU A 243 6.79 -13.40 39.73
C GLU A 243 6.55 -14.09 38.37
N THR A 244 5.31 -14.38 38.03
CA THR A 244 4.96 -14.99 36.73
C THR A 244 3.99 -14.09 35.98
N CYS A 245 4.23 -13.89 34.69
CA CYS A 245 3.42 -13.06 33.81
C CYS A 245 2.96 -13.86 32.59
N ARG A 246 1.66 -13.85 32.33
CA ARG A 246 1.04 -14.53 31.18
C ARG A 246 1.17 -13.65 29.94
N ILE A 247 1.71 -14.21 28.85
CA ILE A 247 1.68 -13.58 27.53
C ILE A 247 0.29 -13.88 26.92
N LYS A 248 -0.42 -12.86 26.42
CA LYS A 248 -1.70 -13.02 25.69
C LYS A 248 -1.41 -13.01 24.18
N ASP A 249 -2.19 -13.75 23.38
CA ASP A 249 -2.09 -13.89 21.90
C ASP A 249 -2.30 -12.59 21.07
N SER A 250 -2.13 -11.42 21.68
CA SER A 250 -2.04 -10.15 20.96
C SER A 250 -0.57 -9.86 20.67
N ASP A 251 -0.27 -9.39 19.46
CA ASP A 251 1.04 -8.84 19.09
C ASP A 251 1.34 -7.56 19.90
N ASP A 252 1.37 -7.61 21.24
CA ASP A 252 1.58 -6.49 22.16
C ASP A 252 2.83 -6.75 23.01
N PHE A 253 4.02 -6.38 22.51
CA PHE A 253 5.30 -6.53 23.25
C PHE A 253 5.43 -5.61 24.47
N ALA A 254 4.37 -4.85 24.79
CA ALA A 254 4.28 -3.98 25.96
C ALA A 254 4.59 -4.72 27.28
N TYR A 255 4.39 -6.05 27.36
CA TYR A 255 4.74 -6.81 28.57
C TYR A 255 6.24 -6.83 28.87
N LEU A 256 7.11 -6.67 27.88
CA LEU A 256 8.57 -6.63 28.07
C LEU A 256 8.99 -5.46 28.96
N SER A 257 8.30 -4.34 28.85
CA SER A 257 8.51 -3.15 29.67
C SER A 257 8.26 -3.36 31.17
N ALA A 258 7.66 -4.49 31.52
CA ALA A 258 7.43 -4.85 32.90
C ALA A 258 8.71 -5.36 33.61
N ALA A 259 9.83 -5.52 32.89
CA ALA A 259 11.16 -5.81 33.42
C ALA A 259 12.09 -4.59 33.31
N ASP A 260 13.00 -4.45 34.28
CA ASP A 260 14.05 -3.43 34.30
C ASP A 260 15.32 -3.89 33.58
N VAL A 261 15.57 -5.21 33.57
CA VAL A 261 16.64 -5.86 32.80
C VAL A 261 16.11 -7.19 32.30
N LEU A 262 16.25 -7.47 31.01
CA LEU A 262 15.90 -8.77 30.44
C LEU A 262 17.13 -9.69 30.46
N LEU A 263 16.98 -10.86 31.04
CA LEU A 263 17.97 -11.93 31.08
C LEU A 263 17.64 -12.91 29.96
N ASP A 264 18.42 -12.86 28.88
CA ASP A 264 18.23 -13.76 27.74
C ASP A 264 18.67 -15.18 28.10
N ALA A 265 17.90 -16.16 27.64
CA ALA A 265 18.16 -17.57 27.88
C ALA A 265 19.23 -18.09 26.90
N TYR A 266 20.22 -18.84 27.39
CA TYR A 266 21.36 -19.31 26.57
C TYR A 266 21.52 -20.85 26.66
N PRO A 267 22.16 -21.52 25.68
CA PRO A 267 22.90 -21.00 24.51
C PRO A 267 22.03 -20.61 23.29
N ASN A 268 20.74 -20.95 23.31
CA ASN A 268 19.79 -20.60 22.24
C ASN A 268 18.77 -19.61 22.80
N GLY A 269 18.97 -18.32 22.53
CA GLY A 269 18.07 -17.23 22.91
C GLY A 269 17.04 -16.95 21.82
N GLU A 270 15.97 -16.25 22.16
CA GLU A 270 14.93 -15.82 21.22
C GLU A 270 15.36 -14.49 20.58
N ASN A 271 16.06 -14.60 19.45
CA ASN A 271 16.78 -13.48 18.82
C ASN A 271 15.90 -12.31 18.34
N VAL A 272 14.61 -12.54 18.08
CA VAL A 272 13.67 -11.51 17.61
C VAL A 272 13.25 -10.62 18.77
N LEU A 273 12.97 -11.23 19.93
CA LEU A 273 12.55 -10.53 21.15
C LEU A 273 13.63 -9.60 21.73
N LEU A 274 14.90 -9.88 21.45
CA LEU A 274 16.04 -9.04 21.83
C LEU A 274 15.94 -7.62 21.26
N LEU A 275 15.62 -7.50 19.97
CA LEU A 275 15.50 -6.21 19.30
C LEU A 275 14.30 -5.43 19.86
N ASP A 276 13.18 -6.13 20.05
CA ASP A 276 11.97 -5.55 20.63
C ASP A 276 12.22 -5.03 22.05
N ALA A 277 12.93 -5.80 22.89
CA ALA A 277 13.27 -5.39 24.25
C ALA A 277 14.16 -4.13 24.26
N LEU A 278 15.22 -4.10 23.45
CA LEU A 278 16.10 -2.92 23.34
C LEU A 278 15.33 -1.69 22.85
N TYR A 279 14.45 -1.88 21.86
CA TYR A 279 13.63 -0.81 21.31
C TYR A 279 12.58 -0.27 22.28
N MET A 280 12.07 -1.15 23.16
CA MET A 280 11.19 -0.81 24.28
C MET A 280 11.93 -0.24 25.50
N GLY A 281 13.25 -0.04 25.41
CA GLY A 281 14.05 0.55 26.48
C GLY A 281 14.42 -0.44 27.60
N VAL A 282 14.36 -1.74 27.34
CA VAL A 282 14.75 -2.77 28.32
C VAL A 282 16.14 -3.28 27.96
N PRO A 283 17.18 -3.03 28.78
CA PRO A 283 18.51 -3.58 28.54
C PRO A 283 18.47 -5.10 28.61
N VAL A 284 19.16 -5.75 27.67
CA VAL A 284 19.20 -7.21 27.58
C VAL A 284 20.62 -7.70 27.81
N VAL A 285 20.78 -8.64 28.74
CA VAL A 285 22.05 -9.34 28.98
C VAL A 285 21.95 -10.72 28.35
N SER A 286 22.89 -11.03 27.44
CA SER A 286 22.89 -12.29 26.71
C SER A 286 24.32 -12.82 26.52
N MET A 287 24.43 -14.14 26.37
CA MET A 287 25.69 -14.82 26.05
C MET A 287 25.67 -15.46 24.63
N THR A 288 24.60 -15.24 23.85
CA THR A 288 24.47 -15.86 22.52
C THR A 288 25.28 -15.12 21.46
N SER A 289 25.73 -15.83 20.42
CA SER A 289 26.47 -15.22 19.31
C SER A 289 25.63 -14.21 18.53
N ALA A 290 24.33 -14.48 18.38
CA ALA A 290 23.37 -13.59 17.74
C ALA A 290 23.19 -12.30 18.56
N ALA A 291 22.97 -12.41 19.88
CA ALA A 291 22.82 -11.23 20.72
C ALA A 291 24.11 -10.40 20.80
N ARG A 292 25.28 -11.04 20.78
CA ARG A 292 26.56 -10.34 20.70
C ARG A 292 26.68 -9.49 19.43
N SER A 293 26.18 -9.98 18.30
CA SER A 293 26.14 -9.19 17.06
C SER A 293 25.24 -7.96 17.20
N VAL A 294 24.04 -8.13 17.76
CA VAL A 294 23.07 -7.04 17.93
C VAL A 294 23.56 -6.00 18.94
N LEU A 295 23.98 -6.45 20.12
CA LEU A 295 24.48 -5.58 21.19
C LEU A 295 25.75 -4.83 20.75
N SER A 296 26.67 -5.49 20.03
CA SER A 296 27.86 -4.83 19.50
C SER A 296 27.52 -3.76 18.45
N ALA A 297 26.59 -4.05 17.53
CA ALA A 297 26.12 -3.06 16.56
C ALA A 297 25.46 -1.86 17.24
N ALA A 298 24.70 -2.09 18.33
CA ALA A 298 24.11 -1.04 19.15
C ALA A 298 25.13 -0.33 20.08
N GLY A 299 26.41 -0.72 20.10
CA GLY A 299 27.42 -0.12 20.99
C GLY A 299 27.29 -0.52 22.46
N LEU A 300 26.66 -1.65 22.75
CA LEU A 300 26.36 -2.20 24.09
C LEU A 300 27.12 -3.51 24.34
N SER A 301 28.37 -3.56 23.89
CA SER A 301 29.17 -4.81 23.93
C SER A 301 29.38 -5.33 25.36
N GLU A 302 29.29 -4.47 26.37
CA GLU A 302 29.40 -4.82 27.78
C GLU A 302 28.24 -5.70 28.28
N LEU A 303 27.09 -5.67 27.60
CA LEU A 303 25.93 -6.53 27.92
C LEU A 303 25.99 -7.89 27.19
N ALA A 304 26.94 -8.05 26.25
CA ALA A 304 27.17 -9.28 25.51
C ALA A 304 28.22 -10.14 26.21
N ALA A 305 27.77 -10.96 27.17
CA ALA A 305 28.61 -11.85 27.95
C ALA A 305 29.31 -12.91 27.08
N THR A 306 30.44 -13.40 27.58
CA THR A 306 31.25 -14.46 26.95
C THR A 306 31.32 -15.72 27.81
N ASP A 307 30.97 -15.62 29.08
CA ASP A 307 30.95 -16.69 30.08
C ASP A 307 29.94 -16.37 31.20
N ASP A 308 29.70 -17.35 32.08
CA ASP A 308 28.74 -17.21 33.18
C ASP A 308 29.08 -16.04 34.14
N ALA A 309 30.36 -15.78 34.39
CA ALA A 309 30.78 -14.72 35.30
C ALA A 309 30.52 -13.33 34.72
N SER A 310 30.85 -13.12 33.45
CA SER A 310 30.54 -11.87 32.71
C SER A 310 29.04 -11.66 32.55
N TYR A 311 28.25 -12.73 32.39
CA TYR A 311 26.78 -12.64 32.37
C TYR A 311 26.21 -12.14 33.70
N VAL A 312 26.64 -12.74 34.81
CA VAL A 312 26.21 -12.32 36.16
C VAL A 312 26.68 -10.89 36.46
N ASN A 313 27.93 -10.56 36.12
CA ASN A 313 28.50 -9.23 36.38
C ASN A 313 27.80 -8.13 35.57
N ALA A 314 27.50 -8.38 34.28
CA ALA A 314 26.78 -7.42 33.44
C ALA A 314 25.36 -7.18 33.98
N ALA A 315 24.64 -8.24 34.31
CA ALA A 315 23.30 -8.13 34.89
C ALA A 315 23.30 -7.46 36.27
N ALA A 316 24.29 -7.76 37.13
CA ALA A 316 24.42 -7.15 38.45
C ALA A 316 24.88 -5.69 38.37
N ALA A 317 25.73 -5.32 37.41
CA ALA A 317 26.16 -3.95 37.18
C ALA A 317 24.95 -3.08 36.81
N VAL A 318 24.17 -3.53 35.82
CA VAL A 318 22.92 -2.85 35.46
C VAL A 318 21.92 -2.91 36.62
N GLY A 319 21.77 -4.03 37.31
CA GLY A 319 20.81 -4.18 38.41
C GLY A 319 21.12 -3.40 39.68
N ASN A 320 22.38 -3.07 39.96
CA ASN A 320 22.76 -2.26 41.13
C ASN A 320 22.83 -0.76 40.81
N ASP A 321 23.04 -0.39 39.56
CA ASP A 321 23.21 1.00 39.16
C ASP A 321 21.89 1.58 38.61
N ALA A 322 21.17 2.30 39.47
CA ALA A 322 19.90 2.92 39.12
C ALA A 322 20.05 4.02 38.06
N GLU A 323 21.16 4.76 38.08
CA GLU A 323 21.44 5.81 37.10
C GLU A 323 21.71 5.19 35.73
N LEU A 324 22.48 4.10 35.67
CA LEU A 324 22.72 3.33 34.46
C LEU A 324 21.43 2.74 33.89
N ARG A 325 20.54 2.18 34.73
CA ARG A 325 19.24 1.66 34.25
C ARG A 325 18.37 2.74 33.64
N GLU A 326 18.29 3.90 34.29
CA GLU A 326 17.48 5.01 33.78
C GLU A 326 18.07 5.59 32.49
N ALA A 327 19.40 5.67 32.41
CA ALA A 327 20.10 6.09 31.20
C ALA A 327 19.87 5.11 30.03
N LEU A 328 19.95 3.80 30.30
CA LEU A 328 19.64 2.78 29.29
C LEU A 328 18.16 2.82 28.90
N LYS A 329 17.24 2.90 29.86
CA LYS A 329 15.80 2.93 29.60
C LYS A 329 15.35 4.10 28.74
N SER A 330 15.89 5.28 29.00
CA SER A 330 15.59 6.49 28.23
C SER A 330 16.36 6.58 26.90
N GLY A 331 17.54 5.96 26.82
CA GLY A 331 18.49 6.10 25.71
C GLY A 331 18.46 4.98 24.67
N LEU A 332 18.17 3.74 25.05
CA LEU A 332 18.34 2.53 24.23
C LEU A 332 17.63 2.61 22.88
N ARG A 333 16.39 3.10 22.86
CA ARG A 333 15.63 3.29 21.62
C ARG A 333 16.39 4.15 20.60
N LYS A 334 16.93 5.28 21.04
CA LYS A 334 17.71 6.19 20.19
C LYS A 334 19.04 5.56 19.78
N ILE A 335 19.66 4.81 20.69
CA ILE A 335 20.88 4.04 20.40
C ILE A 335 20.59 3.05 19.27
N VAL A 336 19.51 2.27 19.33
CA VAL A 336 19.12 1.30 18.29
C VAL A 336 18.80 2.00 16.96
N GLU A 337 18.00 3.08 16.97
CA GLU A 337 17.66 3.85 15.76
C GLU A 337 18.87 4.47 15.05
N SER A 338 19.86 4.90 15.82
CA SER A 338 21.10 5.49 15.29
C SER A 338 22.19 4.46 14.98
N SER A 339 21.98 3.19 15.35
CA SER A 339 22.93 2.11 15.14
C SER A 339 22.88 1.56 13.70
N PRO A 340 23.91 0.81 13.27
CA PRO A 340 23.89 0.09 12.00
C PRO A 340 22.70 -0.88 11.84
N LEU A 341 22.04 -1.28 12.95
CA LEU A 341 20.88 -2.18 12.92
C LEU A 341 19.68 -1.57 12.19
N MET A 342 19.50 -0.24 12.23
CA MET A 342 18.40 0.47 11.57
C MET A 342 18.87 1.35 10.41
N ASN A 343 20.15 1.31 10.06
CA ASN A 343 20.67 2.04 8.91
C ASN A 343 20.42 1.28 7.59
N LYS A 344 19.22 1.46 7.04
CA LYS A 344 18.77 0.81 5.80
C LYS A 344 19.74 1.04 4.63
N ASN A 345 20.26 2.25 4.48
CA ASN A 345 21.15 2.60 3.36
C ASN A 345 22.50 1.89 3.48
N ASP A 346 23.07 1.84 4.67
CA ASP A 346 24.35 1.18 4.91
C ASP A 346 24.25 -0.34 4.79
N CYS A 347 23.17 -0.94 5.31
CA CYS A 347 22.88 -2.36 5.12
C CYS A 347 22.72 -2.73 3.64
N LEU A 348 21.90 -1.97 2.90
CA LEU A 348 21.69 -2.20 1.46
C LEU A 348 22.98 -1.96 0.65
N ASN A 349 23.76 -0.94 0.96
CA ASN A 349 25.01 -0.65 0.27
C ASN A 349 26.08 -1.70 0.54
N THR A 350 26.19 -2.18 1.78
CA THR A 350 27.13 -3.25 2.17
C THR A 350 26.72 -4.58 1.56
N PHE A 351 25.43 -4.91 1.58
CA PHE A 351 24.91 -6.11 0.92
C PHE A 351 25.10 -6.04 -0.60
N LYS A 352 24.78 -4.91 -1.23
CA LYS A 352 25.01 -4.65 -2.66
C LYS A 352 26.49 -4.78 -3.00
N SER A 353 27.40 -4.25 -2.17
CA SER A 353 28.84 -4.38 -2.36
C SER A 353 29.32 -5.84 -2.21
N ALA A 354 28.76 -6.60 -1.26
CA ALA A 354 29.06 -8.02 -1.09
C ALA A 354 28.54 -8.87 -2.26
N VAL A 355 27.35 -8.56 -2.77
CA VAL A 355 26.78 -9.18 -3.97
C VAL A 355 27.62 -8.84 -5.21
N PHE A 356 28.07 -7.59 -5.36
CA PHE A 356 28.99 -7.24 -6.44
C PHE A 356 30.36 -7.90 -6.29
N ALA A 357 30.91 -8.04 -5.08
CA ALA A 357 32.15 -8.78 -4.88
C ALA A 357 31.98 -10.28 -5.16
N LEU A 358 30.82 -10.87 -4.85
CA LEU A 358 30.47 -12.24 -5.23
C LEU A 358 30.29 -12.37 -6.75
N PHE A 359 29.72 -11.36 -7.39
CA PHE A 359 29.60 -11.29 -8.85
C PHE A 359 30.98 -11.15 -9.51
N ASP A 360 31.85 -10.26 -9.03
CA ASP A 360 33.24 -10.13 -9.49
C ASP A 360 34.02 -11.44 -9.26
N TYR A 361 33.78 -12.14 -8.15
CA TYR A 361 34.33 -13.47 -7.90
C TYR A 361 33.80 -14.50 -8.91
N LEU A 362 32.48 -14.54 -9.16
CA LEU A 362 31.86 -15.39 -10.20
C LEU A 362 32.42 -15.09 -11.59
N VAL A 363 32.60 -13.82 -11.94
CA VAL A 363 33.22 -13.36 -13.19
C VAL A 363 34.71 -13.69 -13.23
N SER A 364 35.38 -13.74 -12.08
CA SER A 364 36.80 -14.13 -11.96
C SER A 364 37.03 -15.63 -12.12
N LEU A 365 35.98 -16.47 -12.06
CA LEU A 365 36.00 -17.88 -12.44
C LEU A 365 36.11 -17.99 -13.98
N LYS A 366 37.22 -17.48 -14.53
CA LYS A 366 37.52 -17.30 -15.97
C LYS A 366 37.71 -18.60 -16.78
N GLU A 367 37.32 -19.77 -16.28
CA GLU A 367 37.56 -21.03 -17.00
C GLU A 367 36.40 -21.51 -17.89
N ASN A 368 35.24 -20.83 -17.91
CA ASN A 368 34.07 -21.30 -18.68
C ASN A 368 33.38 -20.18 -19.48
N VAL A 369 34.13 -19.36 -20.22
CA VAL A 369 33.52 -18.53 -21.28
C VAL A 369 33.12 -19.47 -22.41
N PRO A 370 31.82 -19.60 -22.74
CA PRO A 370 31.39 -20.54 -23.78
C PRO A 370 31.99 -20.15 -25.15
N THR A 371 32.48 -21.14 -25.88
CA THR A 371 32.88 -20.99 -27.28
C THR A 371 31.67 -20.63 -28.17
N ASP A 372 31.89 -20.10 -29.37
CA ASP A 372 30.80 -19.77 -30.30
C ASP A 372 29.89 -20.97 -30.64
N GLU A 373 30.42 -22.18 -30.62
CA GLU A 373 29.62 -23.41 -30.83
C GLU A 373 28.76 -23.72 -29.61
N GLU A 374 29.28 -23.56 -28.40
CA GLU A 374 28.51 -23.71 -27.17
C GLU A 374 27.46 -22.61 -27.02
N VAL A 375 27.74 -21.36 -27.45
CA VAL A 375 26.75 -20.28 -27.50
C VAL A 375 25.55 -20.65 -28.37
N LYS A 376 25.77 -21.31 -29.52
CA LYS A 376 24.65 -21.80 -30.36
C LYS A 376 23.82 -22.87 -29.66
N VAL A 377 24.45 -23.77 -28.91
CA VAL A 377 23.75 -24.79 -28.12
C VAL A 377 22.96 -24.13 -26.98
N LEU A 378 23.56 -23.17 -26.28
CA LEU A 378 22.92 -22.41 -25.21
C LEU A 378 21.72 -21.63 -25.73
N TRP A 379 21.81 -21.01 -26.90
CA TRP A 379 20.68 -20.37 -27.58
C TRP A 379 19.53 -21.34 -27.86
N ASN A 380 19.84 -22.52 -28.40
CA ASN A 380 18.81 -23.53 -28.65
C ASN A 380 18.16 -24.04 -27.35
N ILE A 381 18.91 -24.14 -26.25
CA ILE A 381 18.32 -24.47 -24.94
C ILE A 381 17.43 -23.30 -24.46
N PHE A 382 17.96 -22.09 -24.50
CA PHE A 382 17.30 -20.86 -24.07
C PHE A 382 15.94 -20.63 -24.76
N GLU A 383 15.85 -20.90 -26.07
CA GLU A 383 14.60 -20.78 -26.84
C GLU A 383 13.51 -21.78 -26.41
N ASN A 384 13.90 -22.91 -25.81
CA ASN A 384 13.00 -23.98 -25.39
C ASN A 384 12.65 -23.91 -23.88
N GLU A 385 13.32 -23.06 -23.10
CA GLU A 385 13.06 -22.85 -21.68
C GLU A 385 11.97 -21.79 -21.42
N SER A 386 11.16 -22.02 -20.38
CA SER A 386 10.06 -21.11 -20.02
C SER A 386 10.56 -19.77 -19.45
N GLU A 387 9.84 -18.66 -19.68
CA GLU A 387 10.22 -17.30 -19.21
C GLU A 387 10.40 -17.20 -17.68
N GLU A 388 9.75 -18.07 -16.90
CA GLU A 388 9.76 -18.04 -15.43
C GLU A 388 10.81 -18.96 -14.80
N ASP A 389 11.61 -19.67 -15.61
CA ASP A 389 12.63 -20.57 -15.09
C ASP A 389 13.91 -19.78 -14.72
N VAL A 390 14.37 -19.95 -13.48
CA VAL A 390 15.63 -19.39 -12.96
C VAL A 390 16.81 -19.76 -13.86
N ASN A 391 16.75 -20.92 -14.53
CA ASN A 391 17.75 -21.38 -15.48
C ASN A 391 17.87 -20.47 -16.71
N LYS A 392 16.79 -19.79 -17.10
CA LYS A 392 16.79 -18.91 -18.28
C LYS A 392 17.69 -17.68 -18.07
N TYR A 393 17.68 -17.09 -16.88
CA TYR A 393 18.59 -16.01 -16.50
C TYR A 393 20.06 -16.47 -16.47
N ALA A 394 20.34 -17.67 -15.96
CA ALA A 394 21.68 -18.23 -15.95
C ALA A 394 22.22 -18.52 -17.38
N LEU A 395 21.33 -18.91 -18.31
CA LEU A 395 21.66 -19.07 -19.72
C LEU A 395 21.97 -17.73 -20.39
N MET A 396 21.21 -16.67 -20.07
CA MET A 396 21.45 -15.31 -20.55
C MET A 396 22.84 -14.82 -20.13
N ASP A 397 23.16 -14.92 -18.83
CA ASP A 397 24.47 -14.54 -18.30
C ASP A 397 25.60 -15.30 -19.01
N ARG A 398 25.42 -16.60 -19.26
CA ARG A 398 26.41 -17.40 -20.00
C ARG A 398 26.59 -16.96 -21.45
N ILE A 399 25.52 -16.60 -22.15
CA ILE A 399 25.59 -16.13 -23.55
C ILE A 399 26.29 -14.76 -23.59
N LEU A 400 25.92 -13.85 -22.68
CA LEU A 400 26.53 -12.52 -22.57
C LEU A 400 28.01 -12.57 -22.18
N LEU A 401 28.45 -13.55 -21.39
CA LEU A 401 29.86 -13.72 -21.04
C LEU A 401 30.76 -13.92 -22.27
N SER A 402 30.25 -14.57 -23.32
CA SER A 402 30.96 -14.78 -24.58
C SER A 402 30.69 -13.66 -25.60
N ARG A 403 29.45 -13.16 -25.64
CA ARG A 403 29.01 -12.10 -26.54
C ARG A 403 28.29 -10.98 -25.78
N PRO A 404 29.04 -10.06 -25.14
CA PRO A 404 28.46 -9.01 -24.28
C PRO A 404 27.56 -8.00 -25.02
N THR A 405 27.71 -7.94 -26.33
CA THR A 405 26.96 -7.06 -27.24
C THR A 405 26.09 -7.86 -28.21
N ASP A 406 25.70 -9.09 -27.85
CA ASP A 406 24.83 -9.92 -28.68
C ASP A 406 23.47 -9.20 -28.84
N PRO A 407 23.12 -8.75 -30.06
CA PRO A 407 21.94 -7.92 -30.25
C PRO A 407 20.64 -8.64 -29.88
N ASP A 408 20.58 -9.95 -30.14
CA ASP A 408 19.39 -10.76 -29.89
C ASP A 408 19.19 -10.95 -28.38
N MET A 409 20.28 -11.20 -27.64
CA MET A 409 20.23 -11.31 -26.18
C MET A 409 19.90 -9.96 -25.51
N LEU A 410 20.50 -8.87 -25.97
CA LEU A 410 20.19 -7.52 -25.47
C LEU A 410 18.75 -7.11 -25.79
N ASN A 411 18.22 -7.50 -26.95
CA ASN A 411 16.82 -7.28 -27.30
C ASN A 411 15.88 -8.02 -26.34
N TYR A 412 16.16 -9.30 -26.08
CA TYR A 412 15.36 -10.10 -25.15
C TYR A 412 15.38 -9.52 -23.73
N ILE A 413 16.56 -9.13 -23.22
CA ILE A 413 16.73 -8.49 -21.91
C ILE A 413 15.91 -7.21 -21.82
N ALA A 414 15.98 -6.38 -22.85
CA ALA A 414 15.30 -5.10 -22.88
C ALA A 414 13.76 -5.26 -22.87
N VAL A 415 13.23 -6.26 -23.57
CA VAL A 415 11.79 -6.61 -23.53
C VAL A 415 11.38 -7.16 -22.15
N MET A 416 12.24 -7.93 -21.48
CA MET A 416 11.97 -8.39 -20.11
C MET A 416 11.99 -7.23 -19.10
N ILE A 417 13.03 -6.40 -19.16
CA ILE A 417 13.25 -5.25 -18.26
C ILE A 417 12.15 -4.19 -18.42
N ALA A 418 11.60 -4.01 -19.63
CA ALA A 418 10.47 -3.12 -19.89
C ALA A 418 9.24 -3.40 -19.00
N ARG A 419 9.18 -4.55 -18.33
CA ARG A 419 8.10 -4.94 -17.42
C ARG A 419 8.37 -4.63 -15.94
N ASP A 420 9.61 -4.33 -15.53
CA ASP A 420 10.00 -4.24 -14.11
C ASP A 420 9.97 -2.79 -13.58
N ASP A 421 10.98 -1.97 -13.90
CA ASP A 421 11.07 -0.60 -13.41
C ASP A 421 11.87 0.36 -14.31
N ALA A 422 11.65 1.65 -14.11
CA ALA A 422 12.13 2.71 -14.98
C ALA A 422 13.66 2.82 -15.00
N GLU A 423 14.34 2.46 -13.91
CA GLU A 423 15.80 2.58 -13.83
C GLU A 423 16.50 1.45 -14.59
N HIS A 424 15.97 0.23 -14.54
CA HIS A 424 16.48 -0.85 -15.36
C HIS A 424 16.25 -0.55 -16.85
N ILE A 425 15.10 0.04 -17.23
CA ILE A 425 14.85 0.43 -18.63
C ILE A 425 15.85 1.49 -19.10
N LYS A 426 16.11 2.52 -18.28
CA LYS A 426 17.14 3.54 -18.58
C LYS A 426 18.52 2.94 -18.76
N GLU A 427 18.87 1.92 -17.98
CA GLU A 427 20.14 1.22 -18.13
C GLU A 427 20.18 0.43 -19.43
N ALA A 428 19.13 -0.34 -19.75
CA ALA A 428 19.03 -1.11 -20.99
C ALA A 428 19.15 -0.23 -22.24
N LEU A 429 18.50 0.94 -22.24
CA LEU A 429 18.53 1.91 -23.33
C LEU A 429 19.95 2.37 -23.72
N LYS A 430 20.94 2.30 -22.81
CA LYS A 430 22.34 2.68 -23.11
C LYS A 430 23.04 1.72 -24.07
N TYR A 431 22.55 0.48 -24.15
CA TYR A 431 23.18 -0.61 -24.89
C TYR A 431 22.42 -1.00 -26.16
N LEU A 432 21.20 -0.49 -26.33
CA LEU A 432 20.38 -0.78 -27.50
C LEU A 432 20.81 0.07 -28.72
N PRO A 433 20.75 -0.49 -29.94
CA PRO A 433 21.02 0.27 -31.15
C PRO A 433 20.02 1.42 -31.32
N GLU A 434 20.53 2.63 -31.57
CA GLU A 434 19.69 3.81 -31.83
C GLU A 434 18.70 3.55 -32.98
N ASN A 435 17.44 3.97 -32.79
CA ASN A 435 16.34 3.80 -33.74
C ASN A 435 15.91 2.35 -34.02
N SER A 436 16.43 1.36 -33.28
CA SER A 436 15.90 0.00 -33.34
C SER A 436 14.46 -0.06 -32.80
N LEU A 437 13.70 -1.05 -33.25
CA LEU A 437 12.32 -1.25 -32.80
C LEU A 437 12.26 -1.52 -31.28
N THR A 438 13.25 -2.22 -30.74
CA THR A 438 13.41 -2.48 -29.31
C THR A 438 13.74 -1.22 -28.52
N GLU A 439 14.67 -0.37 -29.00
CA GLU A 439 14.99 0.90 -28.33
C GLU A 439 13.74 1.77 -28.21
N LYS A 440 12.99 1.93 -29.30
CA LYS A 440 11.73 2.68 -29.29
C LYS A 440 10.70 2.10 -28.33
N PHE A 441 10.61 0.78 -28.24
CA PHE A 441 9.72 0.11 -27.31
C PHE A 441 10.12 0.31 -25.85
N CYS A 442 11.40 0.22 -25.52
CA CYS A 442 11.90 0.52 -24.18
C CYS A 442 11.68 1.99 -23.82
N SER A 443 11.91 2.91 -24.76
CA SER A 443 11.61 4.33 -24.61
C SER A 443 10.11 4.56 -24.39
N LEU A 444 9.23 3.82 -25.08
CA LEU A 444 7.79 3.83 -24.84
C LEU A 444 7.43 3.31 -23.45
N ALA A 445 7.97 2.15 -23.05
CA ALA A 445 7.73 1.55 -21.75
C ALA A 445 8.18 2.48 -20.61
N LEU A 446 9.34 3.13 -20.76
CA LEU A 446 9.84 4.13 -19.84
C LEU A 446 8.88 5.33 -19.75
N ALA A 447 8.49 5.89 -20.89
CA ALA A 447 7.56 7.02 -20.93
C ALA A 447 6.21 6.67 -20.27
N ASN A 448 5.71 5.45 -20.48
CA ASN A 448 4.49 4.96 -19.84
C ASN A 448 4.64 4.84 -18.32
N GLN A 449 5.75 4.28 -17.82
CA GLN A 449 6.03 4.16 -16.39
C GLN A 449 6.24 5.51 -15.71
N GLU A 450 6.95 6.44 -16.36
CA GLU A 450 7.14 7.82 -15.91
C GLU A 450 5.88 8.68 -16.11
N LYS A 451 4.80 8.11 -16.65
CA LYS A 451 3.53 8.78 -16.94
C LYS A 451 3.70 10.01 -17.85
N ASN A 452 4.69 9.95 -18.74
CA ASN A 452 4.90 10.91 -19.80
C ASN A 452 4.08 10.50 -21.03
N TRP A 453 2.77 10.69 -20.92
CA TRP A 453 1.80 10.17 -21.88
C TRP A 453 1.93 10.76 -23.29
N ASP A 454 2.36 12.03 -23.41
CA ASP A 454 2.58 12.67 -24.72
C ASP A 454 3.73 11.98 -25.49
N VAL A 455 4.80 11.64 -24.78
CA VAL A 455 5.94 10.89 -25.35
C VAL A 455 5.52 9.45 -25.61
N ALA A 456 4.79 8.82 -24.69
CA ALA A 456 4.31 7.46 -24.87
C ALA A 456 3.38 7.33 -26.08
N GLU A 457 2.43 8.25 -26.26
CA GLU A 457 1.54 8.27 -27.43
C GLU A 457 2.34 8.37 -28.73
N LYS A 458 3.27 9.33 -28.80
CA LYS A 458 4.10 9.54 -29.99
C LYS A 458 4.90 8.27 -30.34
N LEU A 459 5.60 7.70 -29.37
CA LEU A 459 6.43 6.50 -29.58
C LEU A 459 5.58 5.28 -29.96
N ALA A 460 4.41 5.11 -29.35
CA ALA A 460 3.51 4.01 -29.68
C ALA A 460 2.92 4.15 -31.09
N LEU A 461 2.60 5.38 -31.53
CA LEU A 461 2.17 5.65 -32.91
C LEU A 461 3.30 5.40 -33.93
N GLU A 462 4.55 5.72 -33.60
CA GLU A 462 5.70 5.37 -34.44
C GLU A 462 5.85 3.85 -34.56
N LEU A 463 5.77 3.12 -33.45
CA LEU A 463 5.85 1.65 -33.40
C LEU A 463 4.70 0.98 -34.15
N LYS A 464 3.47 1.49 -34.02
CA LYS A 464 2.29 1.00 -34.74
C LYS A 464 2.49 0.98 -36.26
N ASN A 465 3.21 1.97 -36.79
CA ASN A 465 3.47 2.12 -38.22
C ASN A 465 4.78 1.46 -38.69
N ALA A 466 5.54 0.85 -37.79
CA ALA A 466 6.76 0.13 -38.15
C ALA A 466 6.44 -1.15 -38.93
N LYS A 467 7.32 -1.50 -39.88
CA LYS A 467 7.27 -2.80 -40.55
C LYS A 467 7.92 -3.84 -39.65
N THR A 468 7.36 -5.05 -39.63
CA THR A 468 7.93 -6.20 -38.92
C THR A 468 8.46 -7.22 -39.92
N GLU A 469 9.56 -7.87 -39.55
CA GLU A 469 10.20 -8.92 -40.33
C GLU A 469 10.08 -10.29 -39.64
N ASN A 470 9.75 -10.31 -38.34
CA ASN A 470 9.67 -11.52 -37.52
C ASN A 470 8.59 -11.45 -36.42
N THR A 471 8.33 -12.59 -35.77
CA THR A 471 7.28 -12.73 -34.74
C THR A 471 7.58 -11.99 -33.43
N GLU A 472 8.84 -11.70 -33.13
CA GLU A 472 9.23 -10.99 -31.91
C GLU A 472 8.93 -9.49 -32.03
N GLU A 473 9.19 -8.92 -33.20
CA GLU A 473 8.79 -7.55 -33.53
C GLU A 473 7.26 -7.37 -33.53
N ASP A 474 6.50 -8.37 -33.98
CA ASP A 474 5.04 -8.38 -33.86
C ASP A 474 4.59 -8.34 -32.39
N ASN A 475 5.29 -9.05 -31.49
CA ASN A 475 5.00 -9.00 -30.04
C ASN A 475 5.26 -7.59 -29.47
N ILE A 476 6.33 -6.93 -29.90
CA ILE A 476 6.66 -5.57 -29.50
C ILE A 476 5.57 -4.61 -29.97
N ILE A 477 5.18 -4.64 -31.25
CA ILE A 477 4.12 -3.77 -31.77
C ILE A 477 2.80 -4.06 -31.07
N SER A 478 2.46 -5.33 -30.88
CA SER A 478 1.24 -5.74 -30.17
C SER A 478 1.19 -5.18 -28.75
N THR A 479 2.34 -5.13 -28.05
CA THR A 479 2.44 -4.52 -26.72
C THR A 479 2.41 -2.99 -26.77
N ALA A 480 3.04 -2.36 -27.78
CA ALA A 480 2.97 -0.93 -27.99
C ALA A 480 1.53 -0.45 -28.24
N LEU A 481 0.74 -1.21 -29.01
CA LEU A 481 -0.68 -0.95 -29.24
C LEU A 481 -1.50 -1.04 -27.95
N HIS A 482 -1.18 -1.98 -27.06
CA HIS A 482 -1.82 -2.07 -25.75
C HIS A 482 -1.53 -0.82 -24.90
N ILE A 483 -0.27 -0.37 -24.86
CA ILE A 483 0.12 0.86 -24.16
C ILE A 483 -0.58 2.08 -24.78
N LEU A 484 -0.68 2.14 -26.11
CA LEU A 484 -1.42 3.21 -26.80
C LEU A 484 -2.91 3.22 -26.39
N ALA A 485 -3.52 2.04 -26.30
CA ALA A 485 -4.90 1.90 -25.83
C ALA A 485 -5.07 2.40 -24.38
N ASP A 486 -4.10 2.14 -23.50
CA ASP A 486 -4.08 2.65 -22.12
C ASP A 486 -3.95 4.18 -22.08
N VAL A 487 -3.12 4.76 -22.94
CA VAL A 487 -2.97 6.22 -23.08
C VAL A 487 -4.30 6.84 -23.54
N TYR A 488 -4.94 6.26 -24.55
CA TYR A 488 -6.25 6.69 -25.05
C TYR A 488 -7.35 6.59 -24.01
N LYS A 489 -7.38 5.48 -23.26
CA LYS A 489 -8.28 5.32 -22.11
C LYS A 489 -8.06 6.43 -21.07
N ALA A 490 -6.81 6.67 -20.68
CA ALA A 490 -6.47 7.68 -19.68
C ALA A 490 -6.82 9.11 -20.10
N THR A 491 -6.94 9.37 -21.40
CA THR A 491 -7.30 10.67 -21.99
C THR A 491 -8.77 10.79 -22.41
N GLY A 492 -9.60 9.76 -22.13
CA GLY A 492 -11.02 9.76 -22.48
C GLY A 492 -11.33 9.44 -23.96
N ARG A 493 -10.32 9.07 -24.76
CA ARG A 493 -10.45 8.66 -26.17
C ARG A 493 -10.86 7.18 -26.27
N PHE A 494 -12.04 6.86 -25.75
CA PHE A 494 -12.45 5.47 -25.53
C PHE A 494 -12.65 4.68 -26.82
N LYS A 495 -13.07 5.32 -27.91
CA LYS A 495 -13.24 4.66 -29.20
C LYS A 495 -11.90 4.20 -29.77
N GLU A 496 -10.93 5.12 -29.82
CA GLU A 496 -9.57 4.83 -30.24
C GLU A 496 -8.94 3.77 -29.31
N SER A 497 -9.14 3.89 -28.00
CA SER A 497 -8.70 2.88 -27.04
C SER A 497 -9.24 1.47 -27.37
N ALA A 498 -10.53 1.34 -27.67
CA ALA A 498 -11.14 0.06 -28.05
C ALA A 498 -10.51 -0.50 -29.34
N GLU A 499 -10.33 0.34 -30.37
CA GLU A 499 -9.72 -0.04 -31.64
C GLU A 499 -8.28 -0.56 -31.45
N GLU A 500 -7.47 0.12 -30.64
CA GLU A 500 -6.09 -0.29 -30.38
C GLU A 500 -5.99 -1.56 -29.51
N TYR A 501 -6.88 -1.76 -28.53
CA TYR A 501 -6.93 -3.04 -27.81
C TYR A 501 -7.28 -4.22 -28.73
N LEU A 502 -8.22 -4.02 -29.66
CA LEU A 502 -8.60 -5.06 -30.62
C LEU A 502 -7.44 -5.38 -31.58
N GLU A 503 -6.76 -4.35 -32.10
CA GLU A 503 -5.60 -4.54 -32.97
C GLU A 503 -4.42 -5.19 -32.22
N SER A 504 -4.19 -4.78 -30.96
CA SER A 504 -3.23 -5.42 -30.07
C SER A 504 -3.53 -6.92 -29.92
N ALA A 505 -4.79 -7.29 -29.66
CA ALA A 505 -5.19 -8.69 -29.56
C ALA A 505 -4.93 -9.47 -30.86
N LYS A 506 -5.28 -8.91 -32.02
CA LYS A 506 -5.08 -9.54 -33.34
C LYS A 506 -3.62 -9.78 -33.70
N ARG A 507 -2.72 -8.87 -33.30
CA ARG A 507 -1.28 -8.97 -33.58
C ARG A 507 -0.50 -9.77 -32.55
N THR A 508 -1.13 -10.26 -31.49
CA THR A 508 -0.43 -11.04 -30.46
C THR A 508 0.03 -12.38 -31.05
N PRO A 509 1.33 -12.70 -31.04
CA PRO A 509 1.83 -13.96 -31.60
C PRO A 509 1.28 -15.21 -30.90
N GLU A 510 1.26 -16.34 -31.62
CA GLU A 510 0.74 -17.61 -31.09
C GLU A 510 1.50 -18.11 -29.84
N LYS A 511 2.80 -17.80 -29.72
CA LYS A 511 3.61 -18.13 -28.53
C LYS A 511 3.16 -17.39 -27.26
N THR A 512 2.58 -16.18 -27.39
CA THR A 512 2.11 -15.34 -26.26
C THR A 512 0.58 -15.22 -26.23
N LYS A 513 -0.12 -16.19 -26.81
CA LYS A 513 -1.59 -16.21 -26.98
C LYS A 513 -2.40 -16.08 -25.69
N SER A 514 -1.79 -16.33 -24.53
CA SER A 514 -2.42 -16.01 -23.23
C SER A 514 -2.75 -14.52 -23.09
N ASN A 515 -1.89 -13.64 -23.60
CA ASN A 515 -2.06 -12.19 -23.55
C ASN A 515 -3.18 -11.73 -24.49
N THR A 516 -3.46 -12.49 -25.55
CA THR A 516 -4.58 -12.22 -26.47
C THR A 516 -5.91 -12.19 -25.73
N TYR A 517 -6.13 -13.09 -24.77
CA TYR A 517 -7.41 -13.19 -24.04
C TYR A 517 -7.68 -11.95 -23.19
N GLU A 518 -6.64 -11.45 -22.50
CA GLU A 518 -6.75 -10.23 -21.69
C GLU A 518 -6.97 -9.01 -22.59
N ARG A 519 -6.17 -8.85 -23.64
CA ARG A 519 -6.26 -7.74 -24.59
C ARG A 519 -7.64 -7.66 -25.25
N TYR A 520 -8.19 -8.80 -25.66
CA TYR A 520 -9.54 -8.85 -26.22
C TYR A 520 -10.62 -8.53 -25.17
N SER A 521 -10.43 -8.99 -23.93
CA SER A 521 -11.34 -8.65 -22.83
C SER A 521 -11.33 -7.13 -22.54
N ASN A 522 -10.17 -6.48 -22.62
CA ASN A 522 -10.05 -5.02 -22.47
C ASN A 522 -10.75 -4.28 -23.62
N TYR A 523 -10.68 -4.79 -24.85
CA TYR A 523 -11.49 -4.28 -25.96
C TYR A 523 -12.99 -4.35 -25.65
N LEU A 524 -13.49 -5.52 -25.22
CA LEU A 524 -14.91 -5.69 -24.88
C LEU A 524 -15.35 -4.81 -23.71
N LEU A 525 -14.49 -4.64 -22.70
CA LEU A 525 -14.76 -3.72 -21.60
C LEU A 525 -14.79 -2.26 -22.07
N MET A 526 -13.93 -1.89 -23.03
CA MET A 526 -13.83 -0.53 -23.54
C MET A 526 -15.05 -0.11 -24.35
N LEU A 527 -15.68 -1.03 -25.08
CA LEU A 527 -16.90 -0.76 -25.87
C LEU A 527 -18.02 -0.15 -25.02
N HIS A 528 -18.11 -0.49 -23.73
CA HIS A 528 -19.12 0.06 -22.79
C HIS A 528 -18.96 1.55 -22.50
N TYR A 529 -17.82 2.15 -22.84
CA TYR A 529 -17.56 3.59 -22.71
C TYR A 529 -17.69 4.33 -24.05
N THR A 530 -18.14 3.64 -25.10
CA THR A 530 -18.36 4.18 -26.45
C THR A 530 -19.85 4.23 -26.79
N ASP A 531 -20.19 4.69 -28.00
CA ASP A 531 -21.56 4.64 -28.53
C ASP A 531 -21.94 3.29 -29.15
N ALA A 532 -21.19 2.22 -28.86
CA ALA A 532 -21.50 0.87 -29.35
C ALA A 532 -22.90 0.41 -28.89
N THR A 533 -23.68 -0.10 -29.83
CA THR A 533 -25.01 -0.64 -29.56
C THR A 533 -24.93 -2.02 -28.87
N PRO A 534 -25.98 -2.45 -28.15
CA PRO A 534 -26.04 -3.80 -27.58
C PRO A 534 -25.79 -4.91 -28.61
N LYS A 535 -26.27 -4.71 -29.85
CA LYS A 535 -26.01 -5.64 -30.95
C LYS A 535 -24.53 -5.70 -31.34
N GLU A 536 -23.87 -4.55 -31.47
CA GLU A 536 -22.43 -4.50 -31.80
C GLU A 536 -21.59 -5.11 -30.68
N MET A 537 -21.93 -4.84 -29.42
CA MET A 537 -21.26 -5.45 -28.26
C MET A 537 -21.45 -6.96 -28.22
N TYR A 538 -22.65 -7.47 -28.54
CA TYR A 538 -22.91 -8.90 -28.64
C TYR A 538 -22.12 -9.56 -29.77
N GLU A 539 -22.07 -8.94 -30.96
CA GLU A 539 -21.27 -9.44 -32.08
C GLU A 539 -19.77 -9.45 -31.75
N ALA A 540 -19.27 -8.40 -31.09
CA ALA A 540 -17.89 -8.33 -30.62
C ALA A 540 -17.58 -9.43 -29.59
N ALA A 541 -18.49 -9.67 -28.63
CA ALA A 541 -18.30 -10.69 -27.61
C ALA A 541 -18.22 -12.10 -28.21
N LYS A 542 -19.01 -12.41 -29.26
CA LYS A 542 -18.87 -13.70 -29.97
C LYS A 542 -17.49 -13.89 -30.58
N GLY A 543 -16.83 -12.82 -31.03
CA GLY A 543 -15.45 -12.89 -31.53
C GLY A 543 -14.43 -13.29 -30.45
N TYR A 544 -14.77 -13.19 -29.16
CA TYR A 544 -13.93 -13.75 -28.10
C TYR A 544 -13.94 -15.28 -28.09
N ALA A 545 -15.09 -15.91 -28.39
CA ALA A 545 -15.19 -17.37 -28.45
C ALA A 545 -14.32 -17.99 -29.56
N ASP A 546 -14.08 -17.24 -30.64
CA ASP A 546 -13.22 -17.67 -31.75
C ASP A 546 -11.78 -17.94 -31.28
N LEU A 547 -11.33 -17.32 -30.18
CA LEU A 547 -10.02 -17.55 -29.57
C LEU A 547 -9.89 -18.95 -28.94
N PHE A 548 -11.01 -19.65 -28.69
CA PHE A 548 -11.06 -20.92 -27.96
C PHE A 548 -11.54 -22.11 -28.80
N VAL A 549 -11.76 -21.95 -30.12
CA VAL A 549 -12.30 -22.99 -31.01
C VAL A 549 -11.52 -24.31 -30.92
N ASN A 550 -10.19 -24.22 -30.79
CA ASN A 550 -9.29 -25.38 -30.76
C ASN A 550 -8.89 -25.82 -29.34
N ILE A 551 -9.52 -25.28 -28.29
CA ILE A 551 -9.19 -25.62 -26.91
C ILE A 551 -9.99 -26.86 -26.47
N PRO A 552 -9.30 -27.93 -25.99
CA PRO A 552 -9.97 -29.13 -25.52
C PRO A 552 -10.88 -28.87 -24.33
N ARG A 553 -12.00 -29.60 -24.28
CA ARG A 553 -13.02 -29.44 -23.24
C ARG A 553 -13.12 -30.70 -22.39
N PHE A 554 -13.33 -30.53 -21.09
CA PHE A 554 -13.61 -31.65 -20.22
C PHE A 554 -15.01 -32.22 -20.50
N THR A 555 -15.10 -33.54 -20.50
CA THR A 555 -16.38 -34.26 -20.68
C THR A 555 -16.98 -34.61 -19.33
N HIS A 556 -18.31 -34.56 -19.25
CA HIS A 556 -19.03 -34.73 -18.00
C HIS A 556 -20.05 -35.85 -18.06
N TYR A 557 -20.26 -36.49 -16.92
CA TYR A 557 -21.26 -37.54 -16.72
C TYR A 557 -22.20 -37.12 -15.59
N LYS A 558 -23.46 -37.55 -15.64
CA LYS A 558 -24.41 -37.31 -14.53
C LYS A 558 -23.87 -37.94 -13.25
N ARG A 559 -23.66 -37.11 -12.22
CA ARG A 559 -23.19 -37.54 -10.90
C ARG A 559 -24.36 -37.48 -9.92
N ARG A 560 -24.63 -38.57 -9.20
CA ARG A 560 -25.54 -38.58 -8.04
C ARG A 560 -24.69 -38.52 -6.77
N ARG A 561 -24.95 -37.55 -5.90
CA ARG A 561 -24.25 -37.35 -4.63
C ARG A 561 -25.14 -36.63 -3.61
N GLY A 562 -24.78 -36.73 -2.33
CA GLY A 562 -25.57 -36.15 -1.24
C GLY A 562 -25.60 -34.62 -1.21
N LYS A 563 -24.48 -33.96 -1.54
CA LYS A 563 -24.36 -32.49 -1.62
C LYS A 563 -23.97 -32.03 -3.01
N ILE A 564 -24.51 -30.90 -3.45
CA ILE A 564 -24.12 -30.23 -4.71
C ILE A 564 -22.84 -29.43 -4.43
N ARG A 565 -21.80 -29.63 -5.25
CA ARG A 565 -20.57 -28.86 -5.17
C ARG A 565 -20.64 -27.62 -6.03
N VAL A 566 -20.53 -26.45 -5.40
CA VAL A 566 -20.54 -25.16 -6.08
C VAL A 566 -19.17 -24.52 -5.93
N GLY A 567 -18.50 -24.28 -7.06
CA GLY A 567 -17.25 -23.53 -7.11
C GLY A 567 -17.52 -22.08 -7.48
N TYR A 568 -16.96 -21.13 -6.74
CA TYR A 568 -16.93 -19.72 -7.11
C TYR A 568 -15.50 -19.36 -7.47
N ILE A 569 -15.29 -18.79 -8.66
CA ILE A 569 -13.98 -18.42 -9.18
C ILE A 569 -13.89 -16.91 -9.43
N SER A 570 -12.84 -16.29 -8.92
CA SER A 570 -12.65 -14.84 -9.01
C SER A 570 -11.21 -14.41 -8.72
N ALA A 571 -10.76 -13.31 -9.31
CA ALA A 571 -9.54 -12.60 -8.92
C ALA A 571 -9.73 -11.70 -7.68
N ASP A 572 -10.96 -11.63 -7.15
CA ASP A 572 -11.41 -10.57 -6.26
C ASP A 572 -11.86 -11.05 -4.88
N PHE A 573 -11.47 -12.26 -4.46
CA PHE A 573 -11.61 -12.73 -3.06
C PHE A 573 -10.56 -12.09 -2.13
N ARG A 574 -10.49 -10.75 -2.18
CA ARG A 574 -9.51 -9.89 -1.53
C ARG A 574 -10.18 -8.56 -1.16
N ASN A 575 -9.44 -7.50 -0.83
CA ASN A 575 -9.98 -6.15 -0.61
C ASN A 575 -10.50 -5.54 -1.93
N HIS A 576 -11.66 -6.02 -2.36
CA HIS A 576 -12.30 -5.65 -3.63
C HIS A 576 -13.83 -5.58 -3.48
N VAL A 577 -14.50 -4.82 -4.35
CA VAL A 577 -15.96 -4.62 -4.27
C VAL A 577 -16.76 -5.92 -4.43
N VAL A 578 -16.31 -6.83 -5.30
CA VAL A 578 -16.93 -8.15 -5.51
C VAL A 578 -16.99 -8.95 -4.22
N SER A 579 -15.99 -8.82 -3.33
CA SER A 579 -16.00 -9.52 -2.04
C SER A 579 -17.16 -9.11 -1.14
N ASN A 580 -17.65 -7.87 -1.24
CA ASN A 580 -18.82 -7.41 -0.50
C ASN A 580 -20.13 -8.07 -0.98
N PHE A 581 -20.13 -8.71 -2.15
CA PHE A 581 -21.29 -9.45 -2.66
C PHE A 581 -21.10 -10.96 -2.56
N ALA A 582 -19.89 -11.43 -2.87
CA ALA A 582 -19.58 -12.85 -2.92
C ALA A 582 -19.65 -13.55 -1.55
N SER A 583 -19.41 -12.83 -0.44
CA SER A 583 -19.39 -13.44 0.89
C SER A 583 -20.75 -14.06 1.28
N ALA A 584 -21.86 -13.47 0.78
CA ALA A 584 -23.22 -13.98 0.98
C ALA A 584 -23.39 -15.43 0.51
N PHE A 585 -22.78 -15.78 -0.63
CA PHE A 585 -22.89 -17.10 -1.25
C PHE A 585 -22.31 -18.21 -0.38
N PHE A 586 -21.30 -17.88 0.43
CA PHE A 586 -20.71 -18.82 1.36
C PHE A 586 -21.47 -18.81 2.70
N GLN A 587 -21.73 -17.64 3.28
CA GLN A 587 -22.30 -17.53 4.63
C GLN A 587 -23.72 -18.06 4.73
N ALA A 588 -24.57 -17.78 3.74
CA ALA A 588 -25.99 -18.15 3.76
C ALA A 588 -26.27 -19.57 3.24
N ARG A 589 -25.23 -20.35 2.88
CA ARG A 589 -25.41 -21.67 2.26
C ARG A 589 -26.06 -22.66 3.23
N ASN A 590 -26.97 -23.49 2.71
CA ASN A 590 -27.41 -24.68 3.42
C ASN A 590 -26.31 -25.76 3.35
N LYS A 591 -25.57 -25.94 4.45
CA LYS A 591 -24.43 -26.87 4.53
C LYS A 591 -24.83 -28.34 4.35
N ASP A 592 -26.10 -28.71 4.52
CA ASP A 592 -26.56 -30.09 4.30
C ASP A 592 -26.79 -30.39 2.82
N LYS A 593 -27.00 -29.36 2.00
CA LYS A 593 -27.29 -29.48 0.57
C LYS A 593 -26.12 -29.05 -0.32
N PHE A 594 -25.28 -28.14 0.16
CA PHE A 594 -24.22 -27.52 -0.64
C PHE A 594 -22.85 -27.64 0.02
N GLU A 595 -21.84 -27.92 -0.79
CA GLU A 595 -20.42 -27.84 -0.45
C GLU A 595 -19.79 -26.79 -1.37
N THR A 596 -19.07 -25.82 -0.80
CA THR A 596 -18.60 -24.62 -1.51
C THR A 596 -17.09 -24.56 -1.64
N PHE A 597 -16.63 -24.17 -2.82
CA PHE A 597 -15.21 -23.98 -3.15
C PHE A 597 -14.98 -22.53 -3.56
N ALA A 598 -13.94 -21.90 -3.01
CA ALA A 598 -13.45 -20.59 -3.45
C ALA A 598 -12.15 -20.78 -4.23
N TYR A 599 -12.14 -20.39 -5.50
CA TYR A 599 -10.99 -20.42 -6.39
C TYR A 599 -10.49 -18.98 -6.64
N MET A 600 -9.40 -18.61 -5.98
CA MET A 600 -8.75 -17.32 -6.17
C MET A 600 -7.80 -17.40 -7.37
N THR A 601 -7.86 -16.47 -8.32
CA THR A 601 -6.96 -16.44 -9.50
C THR A 601 -5.83 -15.42 -9.39
N LYS A 602 -5.79 -14.61 -8.32
CA LYS A 602 -4.82 -13.54 -8.11
C LYS A 602 -4.10 -13.63 -6.75
N SER A 603 -3.19 -12.70 -6.49
CA SER A 603 -2.55 -12.46 -5.21
C SER A 603 -3.55 -12.23 -4.08
N GLU A 604 -3.27 -12.85 -2.94
CA GLU A 604 -4.02 -12.70 -1.71
C GLU A 604 -3.64 -11.41 -0.97
N ASP A 605 -4.54 -10.93 -0.12
CA ASP A 605 -4.31 -9.86 0.83
C ASP A 605 -4.95 -10.18 2.19
N SER A 606 -4.90 -9.24 3.13
CA SER A 606 -5.45 -9.41 4.47
C SER A 606 -6.94 -9.77 4.50
N ASN A 607 -7.73 -9.34 3.50
CA ASN A 607 -9.16 -9.66 3.42
C ASN A 607 -9.44 -11.05 2.86
N THR A 608 -8.44 -11.70 2.23
CA THR A 608 -8.60 -13.06 1.69
C THR A 608 -8.90 -14.09 2.78
N VAL A 609 -8.46 -13.84 4.03
CA VAL A 609 -8.73 -14.70 5.19
C VAL A 609 -10.23 -14.92 5.42
N ILE A 610 -11.07 -13.94 5.05
CA ILE A 610 -12.53 -14.05 5.17
C ILE A 610 -13.02 -15.25 4.36
N PHE A 611 -12.58 -15.38 3.11
CA PHE A 611 -12.99 -16.46 2.21
C PHE A 611 -12.43 -17.82 2.62
N LYS A 612 -11.19 -17.86 3.12
CA LYS A 612 -10.58 -19.07 3.70
C LYS A 612 -11.41 -19.61 4.88
N ASN A 613 -12.01 -18.72 5.67
CA ASN A 613 -12.79 -19.10 6.86
C ASN A 613 -14.24 -19.48 6.54
N ILE A 614 -14.87 -18.86 5.53
CA ILE A 614 -16.30 -19.09 5.25
C ILE A 614 -16.55 -20.18 4.20
N ALA A 615 -15.62 -20.44 3.28
CA ALA A 615 -15.74 -21.51 2.29
C ALA A 615 -15.47 -22.89 2.92
N ASP A 616 -16.05 -23.96 2.36
CA ASP A 616 -15.69 -25.32 2.80
C ASP A 616 -14.29 -25.71 2.30
N ASN A 617 -13.91 -25.19 1.13
CA ASN A 617 -12.62 -25.41 0.51
C ASN A 617 -12.13 -24.11 -0.14
N TYR A 618 -10.85 -23.80 0.02
CA TYR A 618 -10.19 -22.66 -0.62
C TYR A 618 -8.99 -23.13 -1.43
N ARG A 619 -8.85 -22.62 -2.66
CA ARG A 619 -7.68 -22.86 -3.52
C ARG A 619 -7.24 -21.56 -4.15
N ASN A 620 -5.94 -21.31 -4.13
CA ASN A 620 -5.31 -20.28 -4.94
C ASN A 620 -4.76 -20.92 -6.21
N LEU A 621 -5.22 -20.45 -7.36
CA LEU A 621 -4.85 -20.90 -8.69
C LEU A 621 -3.85 -19.95 -9.37
N ARG A 622 -3.39 -18.91 -8.68
CA ARG A 622 -2.39 -17.96 -9.22
C ARG A 622 -1.15 -18.72 -9.66
N LEU A 623 -0.54 -18.27 -10.76
CA LEU A 623 0.66 -18.85 -11.39
C LEU A 623 0.47 -20.22 -12.05
N MET A 624 -0.75 -20.80 -12.03
CA MET A 624 -1.04 -22.03 -12.77
C MET A 624 -1.48 -21.70 -14.20
N LYS A 625 -1.11 -22.54 -15.16
CA LYS A 625 -1.62 -22.42 -16.53
C LYS A 625 -3.12 -22.71 -16.56
N TYR A 626 -3.87 -22.10 -17.49
CA TYR A 626 -5.31 -22.27 -17.58
C TYR A 626 -5.76 -23.75 -17.68
N ASP A 627 -5.00 -24.61 -18.36
CA ASP A 627 -5.26 -26.06 -18.43
C ASP A 627 -5.15 -26.74 -17.05
N GLU A 628 -4.18 -26.34 -16.24
CA GLU A 628 -3.94 -26.88 -14.90
C GLU A 628 -5.00 -26.38 -13.91
N CYS A 629 -5.39 -25.10 -14.02
CA CYS A 629 -6.53 -24.54 -13.30
C CYS A 629 -7.80 -25.34 -13.59
N ALA A 630 -8.11 -25.53 -14.88
CA ALA A 630 -9.30 -26.27 -15.31
C ALA A 630 -9.26 -27.73 -14.83
N LYS A 631 -8.10 -28.40 -14.92
CA LYS A 631 -7.90 -29.76 -14.41
C LYS A 631 -8.10 -29.85 -12.90
N THR A 632 -7.63 -28.85 -12.14
CA THR A 632 -7.82 -28.79 -10.68
C THR A 632 -9.30 -28.71 -10.33
N ILE A 633 -10.04 -27.80 -10.95
CA ILE A 633 -11.49 -27.65 -10.75
C ILE A 633 -12.25 -28.92 -11.17
N TYR A 634 -11.86 -29.53 -12.30
CA TYR A 634 -12.44 -30.78 -12.76
C TYR A 634 -12.23 -31.93 -11.77
N ASN A 635 -11.03 -32.02 -11.17
CA ASN A 635 -10.67 -33.03 -10.17
C ASN A 635 -11.37 -32.84 -8.82
N ASP A 636 -11.71 -31.60 -8.47
CA ASP A 636 -12.59 -31.29 -7.32
C ASP A 636 -14.04 -31.76 -7.57
N LYS A 637 -14.33 -32.16 -8.81
CA LYS A 637 -15.63 -32.66 -9.25
C LYS A 637 -16.74 -31.64 -9.01
N ILE A 638 -16.47 -30.36 -9.26
CA ILE A 638 -17.46 -29.29 -9.17
C ILE A 638 -18.67 -29.59 -10.07
N ASP A 639 -19.87 -29.36 -9.53
CA ASP A 639 -21.12 -29.58 -10.25
C ASP A 639 -21.59 -28.28 -10.92
N ILE A 640 -21.43 -27.14 -10.23
CA ILE A 640 -21.73 -25.80 -10.75
C ILE A 640 -20.52 -24.90 -10.50
N LEU A 641 -19.92 -24.36 -11.57
CA LEU A 641 -18.86 -23.35 -11.47
C LEU A 641 -19.45 -21.97 -11.77
N VAL A 642 -19.24 -21.02 -10.87
CA VAL A 642 -19.74 -19.65 -10.95
C VAL A 642 -18.55 -18.70 -11.07
N ASP A 643 -18.37 -18.13 -12.26
CA ASP A 643 -17.49 -17.00 -12.50
C ASP A 643 -18.11 -15.72 -11.95
N LEU A 644 -17.30 -14.94 -11.22
CA LEU A 644 -17.70 -13.67 -10.63
C LEU A 644 -16.98 -12.46 -11.25
N GLY A 645 -16.17 -12.65 -12.30
CA GLY A 645 -15.34 -11.61 -12.91
C GLY A 645 -15.71 -11.27 -14.36
N GLY A 646 -16.20 -12.21 -15.17
CA GLY A 646 -16.46 -11.98 -16.60
C GLY A 646 -15.24 -11.37 -17.31
N HIS A 647 -15.38 -10.37 -18.17
CA HIS A 647 -14.25 -9.76 -18.90
C HIS A 647 -13.42 -8.74 -18.10
N THR A 648 -13.53 -8.68 -16.77
CA THR A 648 -12.67 -7.79 -15.98
C THR A 648 -11.23 -8.30 -15.90
N GLY A 649 -10.33 -7.54 -15.26
CA GLY A 649 -8.91 -7.90 -15.17
C GLY A 649 -8.69 -9.27 -14.53
N GLU A 650 -7.71 -10.02 -15.03
CA GLU A 650 -7.31 -11.35 -14.52
C GLU A 650 -8.46 -12.36 -14.51
N ASN A 651 -9.28 -12.32 -15.57
CA ASN A 651 -10.51 -13.07 -15.63
C ASN A 651 -10.34 -14.58 -15.77
N PRO A 652 -11.29 -15.37 -15.21
CA PRO A 652 -11.23 -16.82 -15.30
C PRO A 652 -11.84 -17.39 -16.59
N LEU A 653 -12.29 -16.55 -17.54
CA LEU A 653 -12.97 -17.02 -18.75
C LEU A 653 -12.14 -18.01 -19.58
N PRO A 654 -10.81 -17.87 -19.73
CA PRO A 654 -9.98 -18.90 -20.37
C PRO A 654 -10.04 -20.26 -19.66
N ILE A 655 -10.28 -20.29 -18.35
CA ILE A 655 -10.48 -21.53 -17.58
C ILE A 655 -11.87 -22.10 -17.89
N LEU A 656 -12.90 -21.25 -17.92
CA LEU A 656 -14.28 -21.66 -18.23
C LEU A 656 -14.43 -22.18 -19.67
N ALA A 657 -13.68 -21.66 -20.64
CA ALA A 657 -13.67 -22.13 -22.03
C ALA A 657 -13.26 -23.62 -22.16
N ARG A 658 -12.56 -24.18 -21.16
CA ARG A 658 -12.21 -25.61 -21.09
C ARG A 658 -13.34 -26.47 -20.50
N LYS A 659 -14.45 -25.86 -20.09
CA LYS A 659 -15.62 -26.51 -19.48
C LYS A 659 -15.26 -27.42 -18.28
N PRO A 660 -14.49 -26.99 -17.26
CA PRO A 660 -14.12 -27.86 -16.13
C PRO A 660 -15.28 -28.31 -15.23
N ALA A 661 -16.44 -27.67 -15.32
CA ALA A 661 -17.69 -28.10 -14.65
C ALA A 661 -18.83 -28.33 -15.65
N PRO A 662 -19.78 -29.24 -15.37
CA PRO A 662 -20.88 -29.54 -16.29
C PRO A 662 -21.85 -28.38 -16.44
N VAL A 663 -22.04 -27.58 -15.38
CA VAL A 663 -22.81 -26.33 -15.42
C VAL A 663 -21.88 -25.19 -15.06
N GLN A 664 -21.87 -24.17 -15.90
CA GLN A 664 -21.08 -22.95 -15.72
C GLN A 664 -21.98 -21.73 -15.78
N VAL A 665 -21.73 -20.79 -14.88
CA VAL A 665 -22.52 -19.58 -14.69
C VAL A 665 -21.55 -18.40 -14.61
N SER A 666 -21.92 -17.25 -15.16
CA SER A 666 -21.22 -15.97 -14.96
C SER A 666 -22.19 -14.91 -14.39
N GLY A 667 -21.64 -13.87 -13.75
CA GLY A 667 -22.41 -12.71 -13.29
C GLY A 667 -21.71 -11.95 -12.14
N ILE A 668 -22.42 -10.97 -11.57
CA ILE A 668 -21.97 -10.11 -10.46
C ILE A 668 -20.87 -9.11 -10.84
N GLY A 669 -19.65 -9.55 -11.18
CA GLY A 669 -18.52 -8.64 -11.42
C GLY A 669 -18.51 -8.00 -12.80
N TYR A 670 -19.13 -8.66 -13.78
CA TYR A 670 -19.31 -8.17 -15.15
C TYR A 670 -20.79 -8.12 -15.51
N PHE A 671 -21.15 -7.25 -16.44
CA PHE A 671 -22.53 -6.81 -16.67
C PHE A 671 -23.02 -7.03 -18.12
N SER A 672 -22.25 -7.78 -18.92
CA SER A 672 -22.61 -8.15 -20.29
C SER A 672 -22.27 -9.61 -20.56
N THR A 673 -22.69 -10.13 -21.70
CA THR A 673 -22.36 -11.48 -22.18
C THR A 673 -20.86 -11.79 -22.11
N THR A 674 -20.49 -13.01 -21.74
CA THR A 674 -19.10 -13.51 -21.84
C THR A 674 -18.73 -13.86 -23.28
N GLY A 675 -19.73 -14.00 -24.16
CA GLY A 675 -19.56 -14.46 -25.53
C GLY A 675 -19.22 -15.95 -25.67
N LEU A 676 -18.93 -16.66 -24.57
CA LEU A 676 -18.48 -18.04 -24.59
C LEU A 676 -19.66 -19.02 -24.59
N PRO A 677 -19.78 -19.92 -25.58
CA PRO A 677 -20.83 -20.95 -25.59
C PRO A 677 -20.67 -21.99 -24.47
N GLU A 678 -19.50 -22.07 -23.83
CA GLU A 678 -19.24 -22.95 -22.69
C GLU A 678 -19.80 -22.42 -21.37
N VAL A 679 -20.19 -21.14 -21.29
CA VAL A 679 -20.89 -20.57 -20.14
C VAL A 679 -22.38 -20.76 -20.36
N ASP A 680 -23.04 -21.57 -19.52
CA ASP A 680 -24.43 -21.98 -19.79
C ASP A 680 -25.44 -20.90 -19.38
N TYR A 681 -25.13 -20.18 -18.29
CA TYR A 681 -26.05 -19.22 -17.69
C TYR A 681 -25.36 -17.91 -17.30
N PHE A 682 -26.13 -16.82 -17.30
CA PHE A 682 -25.71 -15.53 -16.78
C PHE A 682 -26.71 -15.04 -15.73
N ILE A 683 -26.21 -14.61 -14.57
CA ILE A 683 -27.05 -14.09 -13.48
C ILE A 683 -27.34 -12.62 -13.73
N VAL A 684 -28.63 -12.31 -13.82
CA VAL A 684 -29.19 -10.96 -14.00
C VAL A 684 -30.37 -10.78 -13.04
N ASP A 685 -31.04 -9.64 -13.12
CA ASP A 685 -32.34 -9.42 -12.48
C ASP A 685 -33.35 -8.82 -13.46
N GLU A 686 -34.60 -8.71 -13.01
CA GLU A 686 -35.72 -8.20 -13.81
C GLU A 686 -35.49 -6.76 -14.32
N HIS A 687 -34.58 -6.00 -13.70
CA HIS A 687 -34.28 -4.62 -14.06
C HIS A 687 -33.05 -4.48 -14.95
N THR A 688 -32.00 -5.28 -14.70
CA THR A 688 -30.76 -5.24 -15.49
C THR A 688 -30.90 -5.92 -16.85
N ALA A 689 -31.77 -6.92 -16.97
CA ALA A 689 -32.06 -7.59 -18.23
C ALA A 689 -33.56 -7.90 -18.38
N PRO A 690 -34.39 -6.88 -18.72
CA PRO A 690 -35.81 -7.08 -19.00
C PRO A 690 -36.04 -8.07 -20.16
N VAL A 691 -37.31 -8.44 -20.38
CA VAL A 691 -37.70 -9.35 -21.48
C VAL A 691 -37.26 -8.74 -22.82
N GLY A 692 -36.53 -9.52 -23.61
CA GLY A 692 -35.96 -9.10 -24.91
C GLY A 692 -34.44 -9.00 -24.89
N GLU A 693 -33.83 -8.78 -23.73
CA GLU A 693 -32.36 -8.72 -23.58
C GLU A 693 -31.67 -10.06 -23.81
N ASP A 694 -32.39 -11.19 -23.78
CA ASP A 694 -31.84 -12.52 -24.10
C ASP A 694 -31.19 -12.55 -25.49
N ALA A 695 -31.62 -11.67 -26.41
CA ALA A 695 -31.07 -11.55 -27.76
C ALA A 695 -29.60 -11.07 -27.78
N PHE A 696 -29.11 -10.49 -26.69
CA PHE A 696 -27.75 -9.94 -26.56
C PHE A 696 -26.86 -10.75 -25.62
N PHE A 697 -27.29 -11.96 -25.24
CA PHE A 697 -26.52 -12.89 -24.43
C PHE A 697 -26.33 -14.23 -25.15
N THR A 698 -25.12 -14.79 -25.03
CA THR A 698 -24.86 -16.16 -25.49
C THR A 698 -25.39 -17.19 -24.50
N GLU A 699 -25.43 -16.80 -23.23
CA GLU A 699 -25.86 -17.57 -22.09
C GLU A 699 -27.37 -17.50 -21.89
N LYS A 700 -27.93 -18.48 -21.18
CA LYS A 700 -29.31 -18.40 -20.70
C LYS A 700 -29.40 -17.51 -19.46
N LEU A 701 -30.28 -16.53 -19.48
CA LEU A 701 -30.43 -15.60 -18.37
C LEU A 701 -31.16 -16.22 -17.18
N ILE A 702 -30.52 -16.20 -16.01
CA ILE A 702 -31.15 -16.46 -14.71
C ILE A 702 -31.57 -15.11 -14.15
N ARG A 703 -32.87 -14.79 -14.22
CA ARG A 703 -33.44 -13.54 -13.71
C ARG A 703 -33.85 -13.67 -12.25
N LEU A 704 -33.13 -12.98 -11.38
CA LEU A 704 -33.50 -12.82 -9.98
C LEU A 704 -34.62 -11.78 -9.84
N LYS A 705 -35.57 -12.03 -8.93
CA LYS A 705 -36.78 -11.23 -8.75
C LYS A 705 -36.53 -9.78 -8.32
N HIS A 706 -35.40 -9.52 -7.66
CA HIS A 706 -35.11 -8.22 -7.06
C HIS A 706 -33.82 -7.65 -7.64
N SER A 707 -32.70 -7.92 -6.99
CA SER A 707 -31.38 -7.45 -7.41
C SER A 707 -30.45 -8.65 -7.53
N HIS A 708 -29.60 -8.64 -8.55
CA HIS A 708 -28.51 -9.61 -8.66
C HIS A 708 -27.40 -9.36 -7.63
N PHE A 709 -27.31 -8.17 -7.05
CA PHE A 709 -26.44 -7.88 -5.92
C PHE A 709 -27.06 -8.22 -4.57
N CYS A 710 -26.26 -8.82 -3.70
CA CYS A 710 -26.54 -9.04 -2.28
C CYS A 710 -25.43 -8.41 -1.44
N LEU A 711 -25.65 -7.21 -0.91
CA LEU A 711 -24.61 -6.48 -0.18
C LEU A 711 -24.40 -7.07 1.22
N THR A 712 -23.16 -7.47 1.51
CA THR A 712 -22.68 -7.90 2.82
C THR A 712 -21.57 -6.97 3.29
N HIS A 713 -21.69 -6.47 4.51
CA HIS A 713 -20.74 -5.51 5.04
C HIS A 713 -19.58 -6.24 5.72
N THR A 714 -18.38 -6.02 5.20
CA THR A 714 -17.13 -6.54 5.77
C THR A 714 -16.32 -5.45 6.51
N LYS A 715 -16.76 -4.19 6.45
CA LYS A 715 -16.08 -3.02 7.03
C LYS A 715 -17.02 -2.17 7.88
N THR A 716 -16.48 -1.57 8.93
CA THR A 716 -17.12 -0.51 9.72
C THR A 716 -17.51 0.66 8.81
N ARG A 717 -18.71 1.23 9.03
CA ARG A 717 -19.23 2.35 8.25
C ARG A 717 -19.08 3.66 9.02
N PRO A 718 -18.80 4.78 8.34
CA PRO A 718 -18.81 6.07 9.00
C PRO A 718 -20.20 6.46 9.46
N GLN A 719 -20.24 7.32 10.48
CA GLN A 719 -21.47 7.99 10.85
C GLN A 719 -21.88 8.99 9.78
N ILE A 720 -23.20 9.10 9.57
CA ILE A 720 -23.77 10.15 8.73
C ILE A 720 -23.72 11.45 9.54
N LEU A 721 -23.00 12.45 9.02
CA LEU A 721 -22.84 13.72 9.71
C LEU A 721 -24.11 14.57 9.62
N GLN A 722 -24.37 15.31 10.70
CA GLN A 722 -25.40 16.35 10.77
C GLN A 722 -24.73 17.65 11.25
N PRO A 723 -25.09 18.82 10.70
CA PRO A 723 -26.01 19.03 9.58
C PRO A 723 -25.48 18.44 8.25
N VAL A 724 -26.36 18.20 7.28
CA VAL A 724 -26.01 17.58 5.98
C VAL A 724 -25.20 18.52 5.09
N SER A 725 -24.56 18.01 4.02
CA SER A 725 -23.63 18.81 3.17
C SER A 725 -24.25 20.12 2.69
N PHE A 726 -25.51 20.12 2.24
CA PHE A 726 -26.23 21.31 1.79
C PHE A 726 -26.26 22.42 2.84
N GLU A 727 -26.61 22.07 4.09
CA GLU A 727 -26.65 22.99 5.22
C GLU A 727 -25.24 23.48 5.58
N ARG A 728 -24.27 22.56 5.51
CA ARG A 728 -22.83 22.82 5.67
C ARG A 728 -22.14 23.43 4.45
N ASN A 729 -22.81 23.75 3.37
CA ASN A 729 -22.14 24.44 2.25
C ASN A 729 -22.97 25.61 1.71
N GLY A 730 -24.21 25.76 2.18
CA GLY A 730 -25.18 26.73 1.66
C GLY A 730 -25.59 26.47 0.21
N CYS A 731 -25.21 25.32 -0.34
CA CYS A 731 -25.45 24.94 -1.73
C CYS A 731 -25.44 23.43 -1.90
N ILE A 732 -26.12 22.96 -2.94
CA ILE A 732 -26.16 21.54 -3.28
C ILE A 732 -24.79 21.11 -3.80
N THR A 733 -24.25 20.05 -3.24
CA THR A 733 -23.03 19.39 -3.73
C THR A 733 -23.41 18.08 -4.42
N PHE A 734 -23.38 18.07 -5.75
CA PHE A 734 -23.39 16.82 -6.51
C PHE A 734 -22.01 16.17 -6.42
N GLY A 735 -21.92 14.84 -6.49
CA GLY A 735 -20.62 14.22 -6.62
C GLY A 735 -20.59 12.87 -7.30
N SER A 736 -19.38 12.45 -7.65
CA SER A 736 -19.10 11.16 -8.25
C SER A 736 -17.74 10.65 -7.78
N MET A 737 -17.73 9.49 -7.13
CA MET A 737 -16.51 8.77 -6.73
C MET A 737 -16.18 7.60 -7.66
N ASN A 738 -16.70 7.66 -8.89
CA ASN A 738 -16.51 6.61 -9.89
C ASN A 738 -15.14 6.74 -10.57
N LYS A 739 -14.68 5.64 -11.19
CA LYS A 739 -13.58 5.70 -12.16
C LYS A 739 -13.91 6.73 -13.24
N THR A 740 -12.94 7.54 -13.64
CA THR A 740 -13.12 8.59 -14.66
C THR A 740 -13.57 8.04 -16.02
N ASP A 741 -13.22 6.79 -16.33
CA ASP A 741 -13.70 6.08 -17.53
C ASP A 741 -15.24 6.12 -17.66
N LYS A 742 -15.97 6.09 -16.53
CA LYS A 742 -17.44 6.12 -16.51
C LYS A 742 -18.04 7.51 -16.76
N ALA A 743 -17.25 8.56 -16.59
CA ALA A 743 -17.66 9.94 -16.87
C ALA A 743 -17.31 10.27 -18.33
N THR A 744 -18.04 9.67 -19.28
CA THR A 744 -17.88 9.95 -20.72
C THR A 744 -18.27 11.39 -21.05
N ASP A 745 -17.88 11.89 -22.23
CA ASP A 745 -18.20 13.28 -22.64
C ASP A 745 -19.72 13.53 -22.59
N LYS A 746 -20.51 12.55 -23.03
CA LYS A 746 -21.98 12.59 -22.96
C LYS A 746 -22.51 12.69 -21.54
N VAL A 747 -21.90 12.00 -20.58
CA VAL A 747 -22.27 12.08 -19.15
C VAL A 747 -21.86 13.44 -18.59
N MET A 748 -20.67 13.91 -18.90
CA MET A 748 -20.18 15.22 -18.49
C MET A 748 -21.05 16.36 -19.04
N GLU A 749 -21.49 16.29 -20.30
CA GLU A 749 -22.46 17.24 -20.87
C GLU A 749 -23.79 17.26 -20.09
N VAL A 750 -24.28 16.09 -19.65
CA VAL A 750 -25.47 16.00 -18.80
C VAL A 750 -25.22 16.67 -17.45
N TRP A 751 -24.10 16.37 -16.80
CA TRP A 751 -23.72 16.98 -15.52
C TRP A 751 -23.59 18.50 -15.65
N LYS A 752 -22.98 19.00 -16.73
CA LYS A 752 -22.90 20.43 -17.03
C LYS A 752 -24.29 21.05 -17.13
N ARG A 753 -25.21 20.42 -17.86
CA ARG A 753 -26.61 20.87 -17.97
C ARG A 753 -27.38 20.84 -16.64
N ILE A 754 -26.99 19.98 -15.70
CA ILE A 754 -27.54 19.97 -14.34
C ILE A 754 -26.99 21.16 -13.56
N LEU A 755 -25.67 21.37 -13.57
CA LEU A 755 -25.03 22.51 -12.92
C LEU A 755 -25.52 23.87 -13.45
N ASP A 756 -25.80 23.98 -14.75
CA ASP A 756 -26.38 25.20 -15.34
C ASP A 756 -27.80 25.49 -14.81
N ARG A 757 -28.59 24.44 -14.54
CA ARG A 757 -29.95 24.57 -14.00
C ARG A 757 -29.97 24.80 -12.49
N VAL A 758 -28.87 24.50 -11.81
CA VAL A 758 -28.69 24.71 -10.38
C VAL A 758 -27.47 25.62 -10.19
N PRO A 759 -27.57 26.92 -10.53
CA PRO A 759 -26.39 27.80 -10.71
C PRO A 759 -25.51 27.93 -9.46
N ASN A 760 -26.07 27.73 -8.27
CA ASN A 760 -25.34 27.80 -7.01
C ASN A 760 -24.74 26.46 -6.56
N SER A 761 -24.89 25.36 -7.31
CA SER A 761 -24.37 24.04 -6.90
C SER A 761 -22.89 23.85 -7.22
N ARG A 762 -22.29 22.85 -6.57
CA ARG A 762 -20.93 22.35 -6.82
C ARG A 762 -20.96 20.92 -7.35
N LEU A 763 -19.86 20.50 -7.97
CA LEU A 763 -19.59 19.13 -8.37
C LEU A 763 -18.30 18.63 -7.70
N PHE A 764 -18.41 17.53 -6.97
CA PHE A 764 -17.28 16.90 -6.30
C PHE A 764 -16.90 15.60 -7.01
N LEU A 765 -15.68 15.54 -7.55
CA LEU A 765 -15.15 14.39 -8.25
C LEU A 765 -14.01 13.79 -7.44
N LYS A 766 -14.13 12.49 -7.11
CA LYS A 766 -13.10 11.79 -6.33
C LYS A 766 -12.65 10.51 -7.01
N TYR A 767 -11.38 10.45 -7.36
CA TYR A 767 -10.74 9.23 -7.86
C TYR A 767 -9.23 9.36 -7.77
N GLY A 768 -8.52 8.25 -7.52
CA GLY A 768 -7.06 8.26 -7.35
C GLY A 768 -6.26 8.71 -8.58
N ILE A 769 -6.92 8.88 -9.72
CA ILE A 769 -6.32 9.48 -10.91
C ILE A 769 -5.97 10.96 -10.71
N TYR A 770 -6.66 11.65 -9.81
CA TYR A 770 -6.46 13.08 -9.56
C TYR A 770 -5.19 13.37 -8.74
N ASP A 771 -4.57 12.33 -8.15
CA ASP A 771 -3.23 12.43 -7.55
C ASP A 771 -2.12 12.62 -8.60
N ASP A 772 -2.40 12.30 -9.86
CA ASP A 772 -1.50 12.53 -10.98
C ASP A 772 -1.74 13.94 -11.58
N PRO A 773 -0.79 14.88 -11.45
CA PRO A 773 -0.95 16.25 -11.93
C PRO A 773 -1.27 16.35 -13.42
N TRP A 774 -0.70 15.45 -14.24
CA TRP A 774 -0.95 15.44 -15.68
C TRP A 774 -2.39 15.03 -15.97
N ARG A 775 -2.88 13.97 -15.31
CA ARG A 775 -4.25 13.47 -15.53
C ARG A 775 -5.30 14.43 -14.98
N LEU A 776 -5.03 15.06 -13.84
CA LEU A 776 -5.87 16.13 -13.32
C LEU A 776 -5.94 17.30 -14.29
N LYS A 777 -4.81 17.70 -14.90
CA LYS A 777 -4.77 18.74 -15.93
C LYS A 777 -5.58 18.33 -17.16
N ALA A 778 -5.38 17.12 -17.68
CA ALA A 778 -6.11 16.62 -18.85
C ALA A 778 -7.63 16.56 -18.62
N GLU A 779 -8.06 16.15 -17.42
CA GLU A 779 -9.49 16.14 -17.06
C GLU A 779 -10.05 17.56 -16.95
N LYS A 780 -9.31 18.51 -16.35
CA LYS A 780 -9.70 19.92 -16.29
C LYS A 780 -9.87 20.51 -17.70
N GLU A 781 -8.89 20.30 -18.58
CA GLU A 781 -8.98 20.75 -19.98
C GLU A 781 -10.16 20.12 -20.71
N ARG A 782 -10.44 18.83 -20.46
CA ARG A 782 -11.60 18.13 -21.03
C ARG A 782 -12.92 18.75 -20.55
N MET A 783 -13.05 19.03 -19.25
CA MET A 783 -14.23 19.68 -18.70
C MET A 783 -14.39 21.14 -19.18
N GLU A 784 -13.30 21.89 -19.32
CA GLU A 784 -13.31 23.24 -19.91
C GLU A 784 -13.79 23.21 -21.37
N ARG A 785 -13.33 22.25 -22.19
CA ARG A 785 -13.82 22.08 -23.57
C ARG A 785 -15.33 21.84 -23.64
N ILE A 786 -15.89 21.11 -22.67
CA ILE A 786 -17.33 20.86 -22.55
C ILE A 786 -18.08 22.11 -22.01
N GLY A 787 -17.35 23.07 -21.44
CA GLY A 787 -17.87 24.34 -20.95
C GLY A 787 -18.26 24.32 -19.47
N PHE A 788 -17.57 23.52 -18.65
CA PHE A 788 -17.68 23.62 -17.19
C PHE A 788 -17.02 24.89 -16.67
N ASP A 789 -17.65 25.52 -15.70
CA ASP A 789 -16.98 26.46 -14.81
C ASP A 789 -16.22 25.66 -13.73
N LEU A 790 -14.90 25.53 -13.92
CA LEU A 790 -14.05 24.77 -12.99
C LEU A 790 -14.03 25.34 -11.57
N SER A 791 -14.44 26.60 -11.35
CA SER A 791 -14.56 27.15 -10.00
C SER A 791 -15.65 26.46 -9.17
N ARG A 792 -16.55 25.73 -9.84
CA ARG A 792 -17.64 24.95 -9.24
C ARG A 792 -17.32 23.46 -9.15
N VAL A 793 -16.12 23.03 -9.55
CA VAL A 793 -15.71 21.62 -9.56
C VAL A 793 -14.56 21.42 -8.58
N TYR A 794 -14.74 20.49 -7.64
CA TYR A 794 -13.72 20.09 -6.68
C TYR A 794 -13.22 18.68 -7.03
N PHE A 795 -11.89 18.52 -7.06
CA PHE A 795 -11.23 17.25 -7.37
C PHE A 795 -10.48 16.77 -6.14
N GLU A 796 -10.61 15.47 -5.82
CA GLU A 796 -9.87 14.85 -4.72
C GLU A 796 -9.31 13.49 -5.13
N GLY A 797 -8.05 13.25 -4.78
CA GLY A 797 -7.35 12.01 -5.05
C GLY A 797 -7.78 10.84 -4.17
N PHE A 798 -6.90 9.84 -4.04
CA PHE A 798 -7.17 8.62 -3.29
C PHE A 798 -7.09 8.85 -1.78
N THR A 799 -8.04 8.27 -1.03
CA THR A 799 -8.00 8.21 0.43
C THR A 799 -8.54 6.85 0.91
N ASN A 800 -7.91 6.25 1.93
CA ASN A 800 -8.36 4.97 2.49
C ASN A 800 -9.76 5.03 3.15
N LEU A 801 -10.18 6.20 3.63
CA LEU A 801 -11.48 6.45 4.26
C LEU A 801 -12.48 7.11 3.30
N TYR A 802 -12.47 6.75 2.02
CA TYR A 802 -13.33 7.40 1.00
C TYR A 802 -14.83 7.39 1.35
N LEU A 803 -15.31 6.43 2.16
CA LEU A 803 -16.71 6.40 2.58
C LEU A 803 -17.11 7.63 3.40
N ASN A 804 -16.17 8.27 4.11
CA ASN A 804 -16.43 9.48 4.89
C ASN A 804 -16.81 10.64 3.97
N ARG A 805 -16.23 10.68 2.76
CA ARG A 805 -16.42 11.76 1.78
C ARG A 805 -17.84 11.79 1.21
N TYR A 806 -18.65 10.75 1.41
CA TYR A 806 -20.07 10.81 1.08
C TYR A 806 -20.83 11.80 1.96
N ASN A 807 -20.32 12.13 3.16
CA ASN A 807 -20.92 13.16 3.99
C ASN A 807 -20.82 14.55 3.37
N ASP A 808 -19.92 14.77 2.42
CA ASP A 808 -19.69 16.05 1.75
C ASP A 808 -20.50 16.18 0.45
N MET A 809 -21.30 15.17 0.13
CA MET A 809 -22.19 15.13 -1.03
C MET A 809 -23.65 15.13 -0.58
N ASP A 810 -24.49 15.84 -1.34
CA ASP A 810 -25.94 15.76 -1.21
C ASP A 810 -26.55 14.74 -2.19
N ILE A 811 -25.98 14.64 -3.39
CA ILE A 811 -26.48 13.80 -4.50
C ILE A 811 -25.33 13.07 -5.19
#